data_AF-A0A1Z7M9E9-F1
#
_entry.id   AF-A0A1Z7M9E9-F1
#
_cell.length_a   1.000
_cell.length_b   1.000
_cell.length_c   1.000
_cell.angle_alpha   90.00
_cell.angle_beta   90.00
_cell.angle_gamma   90.00
#
_symmetry.space_group_name_H-M   'P 1'
#
loop_
_entity.id
_entity.type
_entity.pdbx_description
1 polymer ?
#
loop_
_entity_poly.entity_id
_entity_poly.type
_entity_poly.pdbx_seq_one_letter_code
_entity_poly.pdbx_strand_id
1 'polypeptide(L)'
;MSRVFLSHSSEDKLWYVNIVYNKLVKALGADSVVIDNVSFQEGRKTLEEIYYQLNTTDMFVIFLSNKALGSQWVQNELRGVEAIVDEKKKYQICPIIIDDIVQYDDSRIPEWMQREYNIQRICSQTKAANVIKQRMIEISYEKHPKLKERNMLFVGRNEFLQNFEERMDDFDKESPVVAIASGLEGIGRRTFLKHSLYKSNILKETYPFASVVLRSDESIEDCILKICDLGFFNSDTEVTLQYIASLDMTSKINILKEFVIQLQKERIVLFIVDNGCIINHEGDMAEWFEKIIEDVDVESKITLLLVSKFRFFDRKLKNERIYNIALPELDIKERNGLLKRYLQLEKVELDTDKMKTVSNLLTGFPEQVFYAVAMIKQGWRYFYDNTNDVVNFSDRKAAIMMQDIKDDQEVMEFLALLASFDYVGISYLMSIVSDYSKYMGYIEDLYSRGICEYVGVLQEYIRVNDTIKNYILRSEYKISEAHKNILKENVHEIVNNIDDKDYDIPQLLHGLKTALINGVEIDNKYIIPSIYLKTMNDLYNSGKYKEVVQFADRAIQSSSFMDYRIIFEIRYLLCLALAKLRNKRFKDEVMNIDGADHQFLFGFYYRQIGRFDKALEKINKSLELRENFSKAKREKVQIYIGMQDYESALELARLNYENYKDNPYHIQAYFTCVIKSDNVENKKQILQELIENMETIGSNIARELTLRFKAQYAAFIDNDYELSLEYINKAIKMNENIQYARLVKFDIAERFNDFEMMQEIVDYFRKPELKQRFVDNIVCMDSLIKAKRGDCVGAIEYFKMNIKNYTDEAKERFIIRLNKYSV
;
A
#
# COMPACT_ATOMS: atom_id res chain seq x y z
N MET A 1 -13.96 -24.22 16.70
CA MET A 1 -14.61 -22.97 16.24
C MET A 1 -15.96 -22.86 16.90
N SER A 2 -16.39 -21.64 17.25
CA SER A 2 -17.73 -21.45 17.82
C SER A 2 -18.80 -21.58 16.74
N ARG A 3 -19.95 -22.15 17.05
CA ARG A 3 -21.04 -22.40 16.07
C ARG A 3 -22.30 -21.60 16.38
N VAL A 4 -22.96 -21.07 15.34
CA VAL A 4 -24.23 -20.34 15.44
C VAL A 4 -25.34 -21.11 14.72
N PHE A 5 -26.51 -21.22 15.36
CA PHE A 5 -27.73 -21.79 14.78
C PHE A 5 -28.70 -20.68 14.38
N LEU A 6 -29.20 -20.69 13.15
CA LEU A 6 -30.14 -19.69 12.62
C LEU A 6 -31.57 -20.24 12.56
N SER A 7 -32.38 -19.95 13.58
CA SER A 7 -33.81 -20.31 13.64
C SER A 7 -34.69 -19.28 12.95
N HIS A 8 -35.58 -19.74 12.07
CA HIS A 8 -36.41 -18.87 11.22
C HIS A 8 -37.59 -19.60 10.56
N SER A 9 -38.52 -18.84 9.98
CA SER A 9 -39.53 -19.38 9.06
C SER A 9 -38.96 -19.60 7.67
N SER A 10 -39.43 -20.64 6.97
CA SER A 10 -39.10 -20.85 5.55
C SER A 10 -39.54 -19.68 4.65
N GLU A 11 -40.58 -18.93 5.06
CA GLU A 11 -41.04 -17.75 4.32
C GLU A 11 -40.07 -16.55 4.46
N ASP A 12 -39.25 -16.51 5.52
CA ASP A 12 -38.31 -15.43 5.78
C ASP A 12 -36.91 -15.65 5.18
N LYS A 13 -36.72 -16.81 4.54
CA LYS A 13 -35.44 -17.22 3.95
C LYS A 13 -34.96 -16.25 2.89
N LEU A 14 -35.78 -16.00 1.87
CA LEU A 14 -35.34 -15.30 0.66
C LEU A 14 -34.98 -13.83 0.92
N TRP A 15 -35.81 -13.13 1.70
CA TRP A 15 -35.68 -11.67 1.84
C TRP A 15 -34.78 -11.24 3.00
N TYR A 16 -34.51 -12.11 3.98
CA TYR A 16 -33.71 -11.76 5.16
C TYR A 16 -32.65 -12.81 5.51
N VAL A 17 -33.07 -14.04 5.81
CA VAL A 17 -32.19 -15.00 6.50
C VAL A 17 -31.07 -15.50 5.61
N ASN A 18 -31.32 -15.75 4.32
CA ASN A 18 -30.27 -16.16 3.38
C ASN A 18 -29.19 -15.09 3.21
N ILE A 19 -29.57 -13.81 3.24
CA ILE A 19 -28.62 -12.70 3.14
C ILE A 19 -27.74 -12.65 4.39
N VAL A 20 -28.34 -12.81 5.57
CA VAL A 20 -27.59 -12.88 6.84
C VAL A 20 -26.71 -14.13 6.88
N TYR A 21 -27.22 -15.28 6.46
CA TYR A 21 -26.48 -16.54 6.36
C TYR A 21 -25.26 -16.39 5.46
N ASN A 22 -25.43 -15.87 4.24
CA ASN A 22 -24.33 -15.66 3.30
C ASN A 22 -23.27 -14.72 3.87
N LYS A 23 -23.68 -13.63 4.56
CA LYS A 23 -22.76 -12.74 5.27
C LYS A 23 -22.03 -13.48 6.39
N LEU A 24 -22.71 -14.30 7.20
CA LEU A 24 -22.07 -15.03 8.31
C LEU A 24 -21.14 -16.14 7.84
N VAL A 25 -21.52 -16.92 6.82
CA VAL A 25 -20.69 -17.99 6.25
C VAL A 25 -19.40 -17.43 5.67
N LYS A 26 -19.48 -16.31 4.92
CA LYS A 26 -18.30 -15.61 4.42
C LYS A 26 -17.36 -15.18 5.56
N ALA A 27 -17.88 -14.74 6.71
CA ALA A 27 -17.08 -14.29 7.85
C ALA A 27 -16.54 -15.38 8.79
N LEU A 28 -17.31 -16.44 9.01
CA LEU A 28 -17.05 -17.44 10.05
C LEU A 28 -16.70 -18.82 9.49
N GLY A 29 -16.86 -19.02 8.17
CA GLY A 29 -16.80 -20.31 7.51
C GLY A 29 -18.14 -21.05 7.55
N ALA A 30 -18.38 -21.89 6.54
CA ALA A 30 -19.63 -22.66 6.41
C ALA A 30 -19.88 -23.59 7.61
N ASP A 31 -18.82 -24.21 8.16
CA ASP A 31 -18.90 -25.13 9.30
C ASP A 31 -19.29 -24.47 10.63
N SER A 32 -19.23 -23.14 10.69
CA SER A 32 -19.55 -22.34 11.87
C SER A 32 -20.99 -21.85 11.89
N VAL A 33 -21.74 -21.96 10.77
CA VAL A 33 -23.12 -21.44 10.63
C VAL A 33 -24.06 -22.57 10.26
N VAL A 34 -25.00 -22.86 11.15
CA VAL A 34 -25.97 -23.95 11.01
C VAL A 34 -27.31 -23.41 10.54
N ILE A 35 -27.82 -23.98 9.44
CA ILE A 35 -29.13 -23.70 8.86
C ILE A 35 -29.75 -25.00 8.31
N ASP A 36 -31.07 -25.12 8.37
CA ASP A 36 -31.82 -26.34 8.08
C ASP A 36 -31.57 -26.93 6.67
N ASN A 37 -31.44 -26.09 5.65
CA ASN A 37 -31.29 -26.50 4.25
C ASN A 37 -29.86 -26.87 3.83
N VAL A 38 -28.86 -26.53 4.64
CA VAL A 38 -27.44 -26.79 4.31
C VAL A 38 -26.82 -27.80 5.26
N SER A 39 -27.18 -27.75 6.54
CA SER A 39 -26.44 -28.47 7.58
C SER A 39 -27.04 -29.82 7.96
N PHE A 40 -28.29 -30.10 7.58
CA PHE A 40 -29.01 -31.31 8.02
C PHE A 40 -28.71 -32.49 7.11
N GLN A 41 -28.46 -33.67 7.71
CA GLN A 41 -28.14 -34.87 6.95
C GLN A 41 -29.38 -35.43 6.22
N GLU A 42 -29.25 -35.70 4.92
CA GLU A 42 -30.32 -36.30 4.11
C GLU A 42 -30.78 -37.66 4.67
N GLY A 43 -32.10 -37.88 4.70
CA GLY A 43 -32.71 -39.15 5.13
C GLY A 43 -32.89 -39.33 6.65
N ARG A 44 -32.49 -38.36 7.49
CA ARG A 44 -32.77 -38.37 8.94
C ARG A 44 -34.09 -37.70 9.30
N LYS A 45 -34.59 -37.98 10.52
CA LYS A 45 -35.73 -37.22 11.07
C LYS A 45 -35.29 -35.80 11.40
N THR A 46 -35.91 -34.80 10.79
CA THR A 46 -35.63 -33.38 10.96
C THR A 46 -35.58 -32.96 12.44
N LEU A 47 -36.49 -33.48 13.25
CA LEU A 47 -36.59 -33.14 14.67
C LEU A 47 -35.37 -33.64 15.48
N GLU A 48 -34.86 -34.83 15.17
CA GLU A 48 -33.65 -35.37 15.82
C GLU A 48 -32.40 -34.56 15.41
N GLU A 49 -32.35 -34.12 14.15
CA GLU A 49 -31.26 -33.29 13.63
C GLU A 49 -31.25 -31.89 14.25
N ILE A 50 -32.43 -31.26 14.44
CA ILE A 50 -32.55 -29.99 15.16
C ILE A 50 -31.91 -30.09 16.55
N TYR A 51 -32.29 -31.10 17.35
CA TYR A 51 -31.74 -31.27 18.70
C TYR A 51 -30.24 -31.59 18.69
N TYR A 52 -29.77 -32.38 17.72
CA TYR A 52 -28.34 -32.65 17.56
C TYR A 52 -27.57 -31.35 17.28
N GLN A 53 -28.03 -30.57 16.31
CA GLN A 53 -27.37 -29.33 15.91
C GLN A 53 -27.39 -28.28 17.02
N LEU A 54 -28.53 -28.06 17.68
CA LEU A 54 -28.65 -27.17 18.84
C LEU A 54 -27.68 -27.54 19.98
N ASN A 55 -27.41 -28.84 20.16
CA ASN A 55 -26.44 -29.29 21.16
C ASN A 55 -24.98 -29.02 20.78
N THR A 56 -24.67 -28.91 19.48
CA THR A 56 -23.30 -28.62 19.00
C THR A 56 -23.04 -27.13 18.79
N THR A 57 -24.07 -26.29 18.85
CA THR A 57 -23.93 -24.83 18.72
C THR A 57 -23.61 -24.16 20.05
N ASP A 58 -23.07 -22.95 19.98
CA ASP A 58 -22.77 -22.09 21.12
C ASP A 58 -23.70 -20.89 21.22
N MET A 59 -24.27 -20.50 20.07
CA MET A 59 -25.16 -19.37 19.93
C MET A 59 -26.41 -19.78 19.16
N PHE A 60 -27.58 -19.43 19.68
CA PHE A 60 -28.87 -19.57 19.02
C PHE A 60 -29.40 -18.20 18.62
N VAL A 61 -29.55 -17.98 17.31
CA VAL A 61 -30.16 -16.77 16.76
C VAL A 61 -31.56 -17.14 16.32
N ILE A 62 -32.55 -16.39 16.80
CA ILE A 62 -33.94 -16.55 16.35
C ILE A 62 -34.41 -15.27 15.67
N PHE A 63 -34.85 -15.42 14.42
CA PHE A 63 -35.47 -14.36 13.65
C PHE A 63 -36.98 -14.39 13.88
N LEU A 64 -37.47 -13.45 14.67
CA LEU A 64 -38.86 -13.32 15.07
C LEU A 64 -39.64 -12.55 14.00
N SER A 65 -40.59 -13.26 13.39
CA SER A 65 -41.62 -12.72 12.51
C SER A 65 -42.96 -13.37 12.87
N ASN A 66 -44.06 -12.81 12.39
CA ASN A 66 -45.40 -13.33 12.55
C ASN A 66 -45.50 -14.76 12.01
N LYS A 67 -44.74 -15.07 10.95
CA LYS A 67 -44.64 -16.40 10.35
C LYS A 67 -43.76 -17.34 11.16
N ALA A 68 -42.62 -16.85 11.66
CA ALA A 68 -41.73 -17.65 12.51
C ALA A 68 -42.42 -18.05 13.82
N LEU A 69 -43.13 -17.11 14.46
CA LEU A 69 -43.89 -17.38 15.69
C LEU A 69 -45.06 -18.35 15.47
N GLY A 70 -45.64 -18.39 14.28
CA GLY A 70 -46.67 -19.36 13.89
C GLY A 70 -46.15 -20.72 13.43
N SER A 71 -44.83 -20.89 13.28
CA SER A 71 -44.23 -22.13 12.77
C SER A 71 -44.05 -23.16 13.88
N GLN A 72 -44.60 -24.36 13.68
CA GLN A 72 -44.43 -25.46 14.64
C GLN A 72 -42.97 -25.87 14.81
N TRP A 73 -42.14 -25.72 13.76
CA TRP A 73 -40.70 -26.03 13.81
C TRP A 73 -39.93 -25.06 14.71
N VAL A 74 -40.15 -23.76 14.53
CA VAL A 74 -39.53 -22.71 15.36
C VAL A 74 -39.96 -22.84 16.81
N GLN A 75 -41.22 -23.20 17.06
CA GLN A 75 -41.72 -23.48 18.42
C GLN A 75 -41.05 -24.71 19.05
N ASN A 76 -40.78 -25.76 18.26
CA ASN A 76 -40.04 -26.94 18.75
C ASN A 76 -38.57 -26.60 19.05
N GLU A 77 -37.93 -25.78 18.21
CA GLU A 77 -36.57 -25.26 18.43
C GLU A 77 -36.49 -24.44 19.72
N LEU A 78 -37.44 -23.52 19.95
CA LEU A 78 -37.53 -22.72 21.18
C LEU A 78 -37.63 -23.58 22.44
N ARG A 79 -38.48 -24.62 22.43
CA ARG A 79 -38.58 -25.57 23.56
C ARG A 79 -37.28 -26.34 23.79
N GLY A 80 -36.59 -26.71 22.72
CA GLY A 80 -35.29 -27.36 22.81
C GLY A 80 -34.22 -26.47 23.42
N VAL A 81 -34.20 -25.20 23.02
CA VAL A 81 -33.27 -24.20 23.55
C VAL A 81 -33.54 -23.91 25.02
N GLU A 82 -34.80 -23.79 25.45
CA GLU A 82 -35.16 -23.59 26.87
C GLU A 82 -34.55 -24.70 27.75
N ALA A 83 -34.70 -25.97 27.37
CA ALA A 83 -34.09 -27.09 28.08
C ALA A 83 -32.54 -27.03 28.09
N ILE A 84 -31.93 -26.60 26.98
CA ILE A 84 -30.47 -26.47 26.87
C ILE A 84 -29.94 -25.30 27.71
N VAL A 85 -30.65 -24.18 27.81
CA VAL A 85 -30.25 -23.02 28.62
C VAL A 85 -30.24 -23.40 30.10
N ASP A 86 -31.26 -24.15 30.54
CA ASP A 86 -31.34 -24.66 31.90
C ASP A 86 -30.18 -25.61 32.25
N GLU A 87 -29.71 -26.41 31.29
CA GLU A 87 -28.59 -27.35 31.46
C GLU A 87 -27.20 -26.72 31.24
N LYS A 88 -27.05 -25.83 30.25
CA LYS A 88 -25.79 -25.20 29.83
C LYS A 88 -25.73 -23.72 30.21
N LYS A 89 -25.06 -23.43 31.31
CA LYS A 89 -24.78 -22.05 31.81
C LYS A 89 -24.10 -21.06 30.83
N LYS A 90 -23.65 -21.48 29.64
CA LYS A 90 -22.89 -20.63 28.69
C LYS A 90 -23.45 -20.62 27.26
N TYR A 91 -24.71 -21.02 27.07
CA TYR A 91 -25.38 -20.97 25.76
C TYR A 91 -25.93 -19.55 25.51
N GLN A 92 -25.51 -18.87 24.45
CA GLN A 92 -25.98 -17.52 24.16
C GLN A 92 -27.21 -17.53 23.23
N ILE A 93 -28.18 -16.67 23.51
CA ILE A 93 -29.38 -16.48 22.68
C ILE A 93 -29.41 -15.05 22.17
N CYS A 94 -29.73 -14.91 20.88
CA CYS A 94 -29.86 -13.64 20.19
C CYS A 94 -31.19 -13.55 19.44
N PRO A 95 -32.26 -13.10 20.12
CA PRO A 95 -33.54 -12.84 19.48
C PRO A 95 -33.52 -11.53 18.68
N ILE A 96 -33.98 -11.59 17.44
CA ILE A 96 -34.03 -10.44 16.52
C ILE A 96 -35.41 -10.38 15.88
N ILE A 97 -36.13 -9.27 16.04
CA ILE A 97 -37.39 -9.04 15.31
C ILE A 97 -37.06 -8.55 13.90
N ILE A 98 -37.62 -9.18 12.88
CA ILE A 98 -37.35 -8.86 11.47
C ILE A 98 -38.53 -8.20 10.76
N ASP A 99 -39.77 -8.45 11.18
CA ASP A 99 -40.95 -7.84 10.57
C ASP A 99 -41.46 -6.61 11.34
N ASP A 100 -42.46 -5.93 10.78
CA ASP A 100 -43.12 -4.75 11.31
C ASP A 100 -44.31 -5.05 12.23
N ILE A 101 -44.84 -6.27 12.16
CA ILE A 101 -46.04 -6.70 12.88
C ILE A 101 -45.69 -7.12 14.31
N VAL A 102 -44.61 -7.88 14.50
CA VAL A 102 -44.24 -8.44 15.79
C VAL A 102 -43.59 -7.36 16.66
N GLN A 103 -44.09 -7.25 17.89
CA GLN A 103 -43.51 -6.42 18.94
C GLN A 103 -42.79 -7.29 19.98
N TYR A 104 -41.97 -6.66 20.81
CA TYR A 104 -41.17 -7.37 21.83
C TYR A 104 -42.04 -8.06 22.90
N ASP A 105 -43.30 -7.65 23.06
CA ASP A 105 -44.28 -8.14 24.03
C ASP A 105 -45.33 -9.09 23.41
N ASP A 106 -45.12 -9.58 22.18
CA ASP A 106 -46.01 -10.55 21.53
C ASP A 106 -46.14 -11.82 22.39
N SER A 107 -47.38 -12.21 22.71
CA SER A 107 -47.70 -13.33 23.62
C SER A 107 -47.20 -14.70 23.16
N ARG A 108 -46.80 -14.84 21.88
CA ARG A 108 -46.20 -16.06 21.34
C ARG A 108 -44.70 -16.17 21.60
N ILE A 109 -44.05 -15.08 22.04
CA ILE A 109 -42.66 -15.08 22.48
C ILE A 109 -42.64 -15.60 23.95
N PRO A 110 -41.78 -16.57 24.31
CA PRO A 110 -41.71 -17.09 25.68
C PRO A 110 -41.42 -16.01 26.72
N GLU A 111 -42.06 -16.08 27.89
CA GLU A 111 -41.90 -15.07 28.96
C GLU A 111 -40.45 -14.94 29.44
N TRP A 112 -39.70 -16.04 29.52
CA TRP A 112 -38.29 -16.00 29.93
C TRP A 112 -37.46 -15.15 28.95
N MET A 113 -37.75 -15.24 27.65
CA MET A 113 -37.04 -14.49 26.63
C MET A 113 -37.39 -13.00 26.68
N GLN A 114 -38.68 -12.68 26.88
CA GLN A 114 -39.14 -11.30 27.02
C GLN A 114 -38.54 -10.59 28.25
N ARG A 115 -38.36 -11.32 29.36
CA ARG A 115 -37.84 -10.76 30.61
C ARG A 115 -36.32 -10.60 30.62
N GLU A 116 -35.59 -11.53 30.02
CA GLU A 116 -34.14 -11.59 30.13
C GLU A 116 -33.39 -10.95 28.95
N TYR A 117 -34.03 -10.81 27.79
CA TYR A 117 -33.37 -10.32 26.57
C TYR A 117 -33.96 -8.99 26.09
N ASN A 118 -33.09 -8.10 25.64
CA ASN A 118 -33.49 -6.88 24.94
C ASN A 118 -33.79 -7.21 23.47
N ILE A 119 -35.04 -7.62 23.21
CA ILE A 119 -35.52 -7.96 21.87
C ILE A 119 -35.81 -6.66 21.11
N GLN A 120 -35.11 -6.44 20.00
CA GLN A 120 -35.29 -5.25 19.17
C GLN A 120 -35.52 -5.61 17.70
N ARG A 121 -36.25 -4.73 17.02
CA ARG A 121 -36.43 -4.80 15.57
C ARG A 121 -35.15 -4.38 14.86
N ILE A 122 -34.68 -5.22 13.96
CA ILE A 122 -33.53 -4.96 13.10
C ILE A 122 -33.94 -5.19 11.64
N CYS A 123 -34.24 -4.13 10.91
CA CYS A 123 -34.61 -4.23 9.50
C CYS A 123 -33.40 -4.50 8.58
N SER A 124 -32.21 -4.02 8.95
CA SER A 124 -30.99 -4.20 8.17
C SER A 124 -30.36 -5.56 8.42
N GLN A 125 -30.28 -6.39 7.37
CA GLN A 125 -29.62 -7.70 7.40
C GLN A 125 -28.14 -7.55 7.78
N THR A 126 -27.50 -6.44 7.40
CA THR A 126 -26.09 -6.18 7.73
C THR A 126 -25.91 -5.83 9.19
N LYS A 127 -26.81 -5.01 9.76
CA LYS A 127 -26.83 -4.74 11.20
C LYS A 127 -27.05 -6.04 12.00
N ALA A 128 -27.96 -6.91 11.56
CA ALA A 128 -28.17 -8.21 12.20
C ALA A 128 -26.91 -9.08 12.15
N ALA A 129 -26.26 -9.20 10.99
CA ALA A 129 -25.01 -9.95 10.86
C ALA A 129 -23.90 -9.41 11.78
N ASN A 130 -23.77 -8.08 11.92
CA ASN A 130 -22.78 -7.47 12.82
C ASN A 130 -23.08 -7.72 14.29
N VAL A 131 -24.35 -7.67 14.71
CA VAL A 131 -24.76 -8.04 16.07
C VAL A 131 -24.39 -9.50 16.36
N ILE A 132 -24.66 -10.41 15.42
CA ILE A 132 -24.32 -11.83 15.57
C ILE A 132 -22.80 -12.02 15.68
N LYS A 133 -22.01 -11.37 14.82
CA LYS A 133 -20.54 -11.43 14.90
C LYS A 133 -20.00 -10.90 16.23
N GLN A 134 -20.55 -9.79 16.72
CA GLN A 134 -20.13 -9.23 18.00
C GLN A 134 -20.29 -10.25 19.13
N ARG A 135 -21.44 -10.94 19.19
CA ARG A 135 -21.69 -12.02 20.15
C ARG A 135 -20.75 -13.20 19.95
N MET A 136 -20.44 -13.56 18.71
CA MET A 136 -19.46 -14.62 18.42
C MET A 136 -18.04 -14.27 18.88
N ILE A 137 -17.63 -12.99 18.81
CA ILE A 137 -16.36 -12.51 19.37
C ILE A 137 -16.38 -12.62 20.90
N GLU A 138 -17.49 -12.29 21.55
CA GLU A 138 -17.67 -12.44 23.00
C GLU A 138 -17.48 -13.90 23.43
N ILE A 139 -18.17 -14.84 22.77
CA ILE A 139 -18.04 -16.29 23.02
C ILE A 139 -16.58 -16.75 22.80
N SER A 140 -15.94 -16.26 21.75
CA SER A 140 -14.56 -16.62 21.43
C SER A 140 -13.57 -16.12 22.49
N TYR A 141 -13.78 -14.91 23.03
CA TYR A 141 -12.99 -14.37 24.14
C TYR A 141 -13.22 -15.14 25.44
N GLU A 142 -14.44 -15.57 25.72
CA GLU A 142 -14.76 -16.41 26.88
C GLU A 142 -14.10 -17.79 26.82
N LYS A 143 -14.09 -18.41 25.63
CA LYS A 143 -13.45 -19.72 25.40
C LYS A 143 -11.92 -19.62 25.36
N HIS A 144 -11.39 -18.52 24.83
CA HIS A 144 -9.96 -18.31 24.62
C HIS A 144 -9.49 -16.98 25.22
N PRO A 145 -9.32 -16.88 26.56
CA PRO A 145 -8.91 -15.63 27.22
C PRO A 145 -7.60 -15.05 26.71
N LYS A 146 -6.63 -15.89 26.32
CA LYS A 146 -5.36 -15.45 25.71
C LYS A 146 -5.56 -14.67 24.40
N LEU A 147 -6.57 -15.02 23.62
CA LEU A 147 -6.89 -14.33 22.37
C LEU A 147 -7.43 -12.94 22.66
N LYS A 148 -8.24 -12.79 23.73
CA LYS A 148 -8.65 -11.48 24.24
C LYS A 148 -7.44 -10.65 24.68
N GLU A 149 -6.56 -11.21 25.52
CA GLU A 149 -5.35 -10.52 26.00
C GLU A 149 -4.46 -10.05 24.84
N ARG A 150 -4.28 -10.88 23.81
CA ARG A 150 -3.50 -10.53 22.62
C ARG A 150 -4.15 -9.39 21.82
N ASN A 151 -5.45 -9.47 21.58
CA ASN A 151 -6.19 -8.47 20.80
C ASN A 151 -6.34 -7.14 21.55
N MET A 152 -6.26 -7.15 22.88
CA MET A 152 -6.36 -5.98 23.76
C MET A 152 -5.00 -5.48 24.25
N LEU A 153 -3.89 -6.03 23.73
CA LEU A 153 -2.55 -5.62 24.11
C LEU A 153 -2.30 -4.17 23.64
N PHE A 154 -2.40 -3.25 24.59
CA PHE A 154 -2.09 -1.84 24.40
C PHE A 154 -1.34 -1.31 25.61
N VAL A 155 -0.26 -0.56 25.37
CA VAL A 155 0.63 -0.06 26.42
C VAL A 155 1.03 1.37 26.11
N GLY A 156 0.95 2.22 27.14
CA GLY A 156 1.33 3.62 27.04
C GLY A 156 0.25 4.51 26.45
N ARG A 157 0.68 5.65 25.92
CA ARG A 157 -0.12 6.67 25.25
C ARG A 157 -1.24 7.25 26.12
N ASN A 158 -0.99 7.29 27.42
CA ASN A 158 -1.98 7.75 28.40
C ASN A 158 -2.39 9.20 28.14
N GLU A 159 -1.44 10.08 27.82
CA GLU A 159 -1.72 11.49 27.49
C GLU A 159 -2.59 11.62 26.23
N PHE A 160 -2.32 10.81 25.20
CA PHE A 160 -3.11 10.80 23.98
C PHE A 160 -4.53 10.25 24.20
N LEU A 161 -4.66 9.21 25.03
CA LEU A 161 -5.96 8.66 25.44
C LEU A 161 -6.76 9.68 26.23
N GLN A 162 -6.12 10.37 27.17
CA GLN A 162 -6.75 11.43 27.96
C GLN A 162 -7.22 12.57 27.06
N ASN A 163 -6.39 13.01 26.10
CA ASN A 163 -6.79 14.05 25.15
C ASN A 163 -8.01 13.67 24.31
N PHE A 164 -8.10 12.39 23.91
CA PHE A 164 -9.27 11.88 23.21
C PHE A 164 -10.52 11.90 24.11
N GLU A 165 -10.41 11.41 25.34
CA GLU A 165 -11.50 11.42 26.32
C GLU A 165 -12.00 12.85 26.60
N GLU A 166 -11.08 13.77 26.92
CA GLU A 166 -11.40 15.18 27.14
C GLU A 166 -12.14 15.80 25.95
N ARG A 167 -11.78 15.40 24.72
CA ARG A 167 -12.48 15.89 23.53
C ARG A 167 -13.88 15.32 23.39
N MET A 168 -14.09 14.05 23.72
CA MET A 168 -15.40 13.40 23.59
C MET A 168 -16.37 13.80 24.69
N ASP A 169 -15.85 14.14 25.86
CA ASP A 169 -16.61 14.59 27.04
C ASP A 169 -16.77 16.13 27.08
N ASP A 170 -16.32 16.85 26.06
CA ASP A 170 -16.44 18.30 25.96
C ASP A 170 -17.88 18.71 25.62
N PHE A 171 -18.58 19.31 26.60
CA PHE A 171 -19.96 19.77 26.46
C PHE A 171 -20.09 21.11 25.72
N ASP A 172 -18.99 21.88 25.59
CA ASP A 172 -19.00 23.18 24.91
C ASP A 172 -18.78 23.05 23.40
N LYS A 173 -18.31 21.88 22.94
CA LYS A 173 -18.03 21.60 21.52
C LYS A 173 -18.95 20.53 20.96
N GLU A 174 -19.21 20.59 19.66
CA GLU A 174 -19.90 19.49 19.00
C GLU A 174 -19.11 18.18 19.10
N SER A 175 -19.78 17.04 19.14
CA SER A 175 -19.10 15.74 19.06
C SER A 175 -18.51 15.52 17.66
N PRO A 176 -17.26 15.07 17.53
CA PRO A 176 -16.62 14.94 16.23
C PRO A 176 -17.26 13.83 15.39
N VAL A 177 -17.40 14.08 14.09
CA VAL A 177 -17.85 13.09 13.10
C VAL A 177 -16.70 12.17 12.71
N VAL A 178 -15.50 12.73 12.61
CA VAL A 178 -14.28 12.04 12.16
C VAL A 178 -13.19 12.13 13.21
N ALA A 179 -12.57 10.99 13.52
CA ALA A 179 -11.35 10.93 14.33
C ALA A 179 -10.15 10.48 13.46
N ILE A 180 -9.13 11.34 13.39
CA ILE A 180 -7.96 11.18 12.54
C ILE A 180 -6.75 10.83 13.41
N ALA A 181 -6.15 9.67 13.19
CA ALA A 181 -4.85 9.32 13.75
C ALA A 181 -3.80 9.27 12.64
N SER A 182 -2.84 10.19 12.71
CA SER A 182 -1.73 10.31 11.78
C SER A 182 -0.41 9.87 12.41
N GLY A 183 0.56 9.48 11.58
CA GLY A 183 1.86 8.97 12.04
C GLY A 183 2.46 7.99 11.06
N LEU A 184 3.68 7.54 11.34
CA LEU A 184 4.38 6.57 10.51
C LEU A 184 3.64 5.23 10.42
N GLU A 185 3.91 4.47 9.36
CA GLU A 185 3.36 3.12 9.23
C GLU A 185 3.86 2.22 10.39
N GLY A 186 3.01 1.32 10.88
CA GLY A 186 3.33 0.45 12.02
C GLY A 186 3.34 1.12 13.40
N ILE A 187 3.09 2.43 13.50
CA ILE A 187 3.11 3.16 14.79
C ILE A 187 1.89 2.92 15.69
N GLY A 188 0.96 2.04 15.30
CA GLY A 188 -0.23 1.70 16.10
C GLY A 188 -1.41 2.68 16.02
N ARG A 189 -1.56 3.45 14.92
CA ARG A 189 -2.69 4.39 14.70
C ARG A 189 -4.08 3.73 14.84
N ARG A 190 -4.27 2.59 14.17
CA ARG A 190 -5.53 1.81 14.22
C ARG A 190 -5.81 1.29 15.64
N THR A 191 -4.79 0.75 16.29
CA THR A 191 -4.89 0.23 17.66
C THR A 191 -5.21 1.35 18.65
N PHE A 192 -4.61 2.53 18.50
CA PHE A 192 -4.93 3.70 19.31
C PHE A 192 -6.41 4.09 19.19
N LEU A 193 -6.91 4.37 17.98
CA LEU A 193 -8.32 4.77 17.77
C LEU A 193 -9.30 3.74 18.34
N LYS A 194 -9.03 2.45 18.10
CA LYS A 194 -9.82 1.34 18.64
C LYS A 194 -9.86 1.37 20.17
N HIS A 195 -8.71 1.47 20.83
CA HIS A 195 -8.63 1.52 22.29
C HIS A 195 -9.24 2.79 22.88
N SER A 196 -9.11 3.94 22.22
CA SER A 196 -9.73 5.20 22.66
C SER A 196 -11.26 5.07 22.73
N LEU A 197 -11.89 4.50 21.70
CA LEU A 197 -13.35 4.29 21.68
C LEU A 197 -13.83 3.32 22.76
N TYR A 198 -13.02 2.32 23.09
CA TYR A 198 -13.32 1.37 24.16
C TYR A 198 -13.22 2.01 25.54
N LYS A 199 -12.13 2.77 25.77
CA LYS A 199 -11.86 3.42 27.04
C LYS A 199 -12.90 4.50 27.35
N SER A 200 -13.33 5.26 26.34
CA SER A 200 -14.40 6.26 26.45
C SER A 200 -15.82 5.65 26.47
N ASN A 201 -15.97 4.32 26.53
CA ASN A 201 -17.26 3.61 26.53
C ASN A 201 -18.17 3.91 25.32
N ILE A 202 -17.61 4.40 24.21
CA ILE A 202 -18.36 4.70 22.98
C ILE A 202 -18.73 3.39 22.27
N LEU A 203 -17.79 2.42 22.24
CA LEU A 203 -17.99 1.09 21.67
C LEU A 203 -17.49 0.01 22.63
N LYS A 204 -18.05 -1.21 22.50
CA LYS A 204 -17.57 -2.38 23.24
C LYS A 204 -16.30 -2.95 22.62
N GLU A 205 -15.47 -3.57 23.45
CA GLU A 205 -14.26 -4.31 23.05
C GLU A 205 -14.48 -5.37 21.95
N THR A 206 -15.72 -5.84 21.81
CA THR A 206 -16.14 -6.87 20.86
C THR A 206 -16.72 -6.32 19.55
N TYR A 207 -16.75 -5.00 19.38
CA TYR A 207 -17.30 -4.36 18.18
C TYR A 207 -16.55 -4.79 16.90
N PRO A 208 -17.27 -5.30 15.87
CA PRO A 208 -16.67 -5.75 14.62
C PRO A 208 -16.45 -4.56 13.67
N PHE A 209 -15.24 -4.03 13.67
CA PHE A 209 -14.88 -2.92 12.78
C PHE A 209 -14.78 -3.36 11.32
N ALA A 210 -15.45 -2.63 10.43
CA ALA A 210 -15.21 -2.67 9.00
C ALA A 210 -14.10 -1.66 8.62
N SER A 211 -13.39 -1.93 7.52
CA SER A 211 -12.39 -0.99 7.02
C SER A 211 -12.29 -0.94 5.51
N VAL A 212 -12.09 0.26 4.99
CA VAL A 212 -11.74 0.55 3.59
C VAL A 212 -10.31 1.07 3.54
N VAL A 213 -9.58 0.76 2.47
CA VAL A 213 -8.24 1.28 2.21
C VAL A 213 -8.29 2.18 0.98
N LEU A 214 -7.78 3.40 1.10
CA LEU A 214 -7.70 4.38 0.00
C LEU A 214 -6.25 4.76 -0.26
N ARG A 215 -5.84 4.70 -1.53
CA ARG A 215 -4.48 5.02 -1.99
C ARG A 215 -4.41 6.39 -2.65
N SER A 216 -3.22 6.96 -2.74
CA SER A 216 -3.00 8.27 -3.39
C SER A 216 -3.37 8.32 -4.87
N ASP A 217 -3.49 7.16 -5.53
CA ASP A 217 -3.90 7.01 -6.94
C ASP A 217 -5.41 6.71 -7.10
N GLU A 218 -6.19 6.92 -6.05
CA GLU A 218 -7.64 6.69 -6.00
C GLU A 218 -8.41 7.97 -5.69
N SER A 219 -9.70 7.99 -6.02
CA SER A 219 -10.56 9.18 -5.89
C SER A 219 -11.88 8.86 -5.18
N ILE A 220 -12.81 9.84 -5.19
CA ILE A 220 -14.13 9.70 -4.54
C ILE A 220 -14.91 8.50 -5.08
N GLU A 221 -14.76 8.17 -6.36
CA GLU A 221 -15.40 7.02 -7.01
C GLU A 221 -14.96 5.70 -6.37
N ASP A 222 -13.65 5.52 -6.13
CA ASP A 222 -13.14 4.33 -5.44
C ASP A 222 -13.67 4.27 -3.99
N CYS A 223 -13.78 5.41 -3.32
CA CYS A 223 -14.33 5.50 -1.96
C CYS A 223 -15.80 5.04 -1.92
N ILE A 224 -16.63 5.55 -2.84
CA ILE A 224 -18.05 5.17 -2.97
C ILE A 224 -18.14 3.67 -3.25
N LEU A 225 -17.45 3.17 -4.29
CA LEU A 225 -17.49 1.77 -4.67
C LEU A 225 -17.05 0.84 -3.54
N LYS A 226 -15.97 1.17 -2.83
CA LYS A 226 -15.47 0.37 -1.71
C LYS A 226 -16.40 0.38 -0.50
N ILE A 227 -17.09 1.49 -0.24
CA ILE A 227 -18.06 1.58 0.84
C ILE A 227 -19.34 0.80 0.48
N CYS A 228 -19.79 0.89 -0.79
CA CYS A 228 -20.87 0.05 -1.33
C CYS A 228 -20.56 -1.45 -1.16
N ASP A 229 -19.34 -1.86 -1.50
CA ASP A 229 -18.88 -3.25 -1.48
C ASP A 229 -18.93 -3.89 -0.06
N LEU A 230 -18.93 -3.07 1.00
CA LEU A 230 -19.15 -3.56 2.38
C LEU A 230 -20.58 -4.09 2.60
N GLY A 231 -21.49 -3.79 1.67
CA GLY A 231 -22.88 -4.24 1.69
C GLY A 231 -23.70 -3.63 2.84
N PHE A 232 -23.38 -2.39 3.25
CA PHE A 232 -24.17 -1.65 4.23
C PHE A 232 -25.42 -0.98 3.64
N PHE A 233 -25.46 -0.82 2.31
CA PHE A 233 -26.53 -0.09 1.64
C PHE A 233 -27.37 -1.08 0.83
N ASN A 234 -28.66 -1.15 1.16
CA ASN A 234 -29.68 -1.85 0.39
C ASN A 234 -30.53 -0.77 -0.27
N SER A 235 -30.06 -0.16 -1.37
CA SER A 235 -30.85 0.81 -2.12
C SER A 235 -31.50 0.17 -3.34
N ASP A 236 -32.72 0.61 -3.67
CA ASP A 236 -33.42 0.28 -4.93
C ASP A 236 -32.63 0.74 -6.18
N THR A 237 -31.70 1.69 -5.99
CA THR A 237 -30.74 2.13 -7.01
C THR A 237 -29.43 1.38 -6.80
N GLU A 238 -29.12 0.44 -7.69
CA GLU A 238 -27.84 -0.26 -7.70
C GLU A 238 -26.73 0.72 -8.10
N VAL A 239 -25.81 1.00 -7.18
CA VAL A 239 -24.69 1.92 -7.43
C VAL A 239 -23.66 1.19 -8.29
N THR A 240 -23.86 1.23 -9.60
CA THR A 240 -22.96 0.60 -10.57
C THR A 240 -21.78 1.50 -10.91
N LEU A 241 -20.70 0.88 -11.41
CA LEU A 241 -19.52 1.60 -11.88
C LEU A 241 -19.88 2.57 -13.01
N GLN A 242 -20.75 2.15 -13.95
CA GLN A 242 -21.24 3.00 -15.04
C GLN A 242 -21.99 4.22 -14.50
N TYR A 243 -22.84 4.03 -13.49
CA TYR A 243 -23.56 5.12 -12.87
C TYR A 243 -22.59 6.15 -12.30
N ILE A 244 -21.66 5.72 -11.43
CA ILE A 244 -20.70 6.63 -10.78
C ILE A 244 -19.80 7.36 -11.78
N ALA A 245 -19.31 6.67 -12.81
CA ALA A 245 -18.41 7.26 -13.81
C ALA A 245 -19.08 8.42 -14.59
N SER A 246 -20.41 8.37 -14.76
CA SER A 246 -21.19 9.39 -15.48
C SER A 246 -21.54 10.63 -14.65
N LEU A 247 -21.38 10.58 -13.33
CA LEU A 247 -21.82 11.64 -12.43
C LEU A 247 -20.83 12.80 -12.33
N ASP A 248 -21.36 13.99 -12.02
CA ASP A 248 -20.56 15.14 -11.62
C ASP A 248 -20.10 15.02 -10.16
N MET A 249 -19.13 15.86 -9.79
CA MET A 249 -18.57 15.87 -8.44
C MET A 249 -19.63 16.15 -7.37
N THR A 250 -20.61 17.00 -7.65
CA THR A 250 -21.70 17.32 -6.71
C THR A 250 -22.55 16.10 -6.42
N SER A 251 -22.97 15.36 -7.46
CA SER A 251 -23.75 14.14 -7.29
C SER A 251 -22.96 13.04 -6.57
N LYS A 252 -21.65 12.90 -6.86
CA LYS A 252 -20.78 11.96 -6.16
C LYS A 252 -20.66 12.28 -4.66
N ILE A 253 -20.50 13.56 -4.31
CA ILE A 253 -20.49 14.04 -2.92
C ILE A 253 -21.81 13.70 -2.23
N ASN A 254 -22.95 13.93 -2.89
CA ASN A 254 -24.26 13.63 -2.33
C ASN A 254 -24.46 12.13 -2.05
N ILE A 255 -24.02 11.25 -2.96
CA ILE A 255 -24.07 9.79 -2.71
C ILE A 255 -23.27 9.42 -1.47
N LEU A 256 -22.04 9.91 -1.37
CA LEU A 256 -21.19 9.61 -0.23
C LEU A 256 -21.74 10.21 1.08
N LYS A 257 -22.41 11.36 1.02
CA LYS A 257 -23.15 11.93 2.14
C LYS A 257 -24.26 10.99 2.63
N GLU A 258 -25.12 10.51 1.73
CA GLU A 258 -26.19 9.58 2.08
C GLU A 258 -25.63 8.31 2.74
N PHE A 259 -24.45 7.86 2.29
CA PHE A 259 -23.78 6.73 2.93
C PHE A 259 -23.36 7.02 4.37
N VAL A 260 -22.77 8.19 4.64
CA VAL A 260 -22.42 8.59 6.00
C VAL A 260 -23.67 8.69 6.88
N ILE A 261 -24.76 9.27 6.39
CA ILE A 261 -26.04 9.37 7.11
C ILE A 261 -26.60 7.97 7.42
N GLN A 262 -26.51 7.03 6.49
CA GLN A 262 -26.99 5.67 6.72
C GLN A 262 -26.10 4.91 7.72
N LEU A 263 -24.77 5.04 7.66
CA LEU A 263 -23.85 4.50 8.68
C LEU A 263 -24.20 5.05 10.07
N GLN A 264 -24.51 6.33 10.13
CA GLN A 264 -24.97 7.03 11.33
C GLN A 264 -26.28 6.48 11.89
N LYS A 265 -27.29 6.22 11.04
CA LYS A 265 -28.57 5.60 11.43
C LYS A 265 -28.38 4.17 11.95
N GLU A 266 -27.49 3.41 11.32
CA GLU A 266 -27.20 2.02 11.70
C GLU A 266 -26.24 1.89 12.89
N ARG A 267 -25.64 3.01 13.35
CA ARG A 267 -24.59 3.07 14.39
C ARG A 267 -23.34 2.29 14.01
N ILE A 268 -22.96 2.36 12.74
CA ILE A 268 -21.78 1.71 12.19
C ILE A 268 -20.63 2.73 12.17
N VAL A 269 -19.54 2.38 12.87
CA VAL A 269 -18.27 3.10 12.81
C VAL A 269 -17.33 2.42 11.81
N LEU A 270 -16.84 3.19 10.83
CA LEU A 270 -16.03 2.71 9.71
C LEU A 270 -14.58 3.20 9.82
N PHE A 271 -13.62 2.28 9.65
CA PHE A 271 -12.22 2.68 9.43
C PHE A 271 -11.96 3.02 7.97
N ILE A 272 -11.27 4.13 7.73
CA ILE A 272 -10.68 4.47 6.44
C ILE A 272 -9.16 4.53 6.63
N VAL A 273 -8.44 3.59 6.02
CA VAL A 273 -6.97 3.60 5.97
C VAL A 273 -6.57 4.46 4.79
N ASP A 274 -6.09 5.66 5.08
CA ASP A 274 -5.77 6.68 4.09
C ASP A 274 -4.27 6.76 3.82
N ASN A 275 -3.89 6.33 2.61
CA ASN A 275 -2.53 6.35 2.10
C ASN A 275 -2.31 7.52 1.13
N GLY A 276 -2.98 8.65 1.32
CA GLY A 276 -2.76 9.87 0.53
C GLY A 276 -3.91 10.31 -0.36
N CYS A 277 -5.09 9.67 -0.25
CA CYS A 277 -6.28 10.01 -1.03
C CYS A 277 -7.02 11.20 -0.39
N ILE A 278 -7.33 11.06 0.90
CA ILE A 278 -8.07 12.07 1.66
C ILE A 278 -7.08 13.13 2.14
N ILE A 279 -6.04 12.75 2.88
CA ILE A 279 -5.02 13.68 3.36
C ILE A 279 -3.76 13.46 2.53
N ASN A 280 -3.34 14.49 1.80
CA ASN A 280 -2.15 14.41 0.95
C ASN A 280 -0.85 14.57 1.76
N HIS A 281 0.31 14.49 1.07
CA HIS A 281 1.63 14.68 1.70
C HIS A 281 1.88 16.08 2.27
N GLU A 282 1.06 17.06 1.89
CA GLU A 282 1.11 18.44 2.41
C GLU A 282 0.27 18.62 3.66
N GLY A 283 -0.49 17.59 4.03
CA GLY A 283 -1.42 17.57 5.15
C GLY A 283 -2.77 18.21 4.88
N ASP A 284 -3.09 18.46 3.60
CA ASP A 284 -4.35 19.06 3.17
C ASP A 284 -5.42 17.98 2.90
N MET A 285 -6.60 18.18 3.46
CA MET A 285 -7.75 17.26 3.29
C MET A 285 -8.46 17.52 1.96
N ALA A 286 -8.97 16.45 1.35
CA ALA A 286 -9.68 16.52 0.08
C ALA A 286 -10.99 17.31 0.23
N GLU A 287 -11.23 18.25 -0.70
CA GLU A 287 -12.38 19.16 -0.64
C GLU A 287 -13.72 18.41 -0.60
N TRP A 288 -13.83 17.31 -1.35
CA TRP A 288 -15.03 16.48 -1.35
C TRP A 288 -15.29 15.82 0.02
N PHE A 289 -14.25 15.50 0.79
CA PHE A 289 -14.39 14.90 2.12
C PHE A 289 -14.73 15.96 3.17
N GLU A 290 -14.10 17.14 3.09
CA GLU A 290 -14.45 18.30 3.94
C GLU A 290 -15.93 18.67 3.81
N LYS A 291 -16.43 18.78 2.57
CA LYS A 291 -17.84 19.11 2.29
C LYS A 291 -18.83 18.14 2.92
N ILE A 292 -18.49 16.85 3.03
CA ILE A 292 -19.37 15.84 3.63
C ILE A 292 -19.42 16.01 5.15
N ILE A 293 -18.28 16.27 5.79
CA ILE A 293 -18.21 16.44 7.25
C ILE A 293 -18.94 17.71 7.68
N GLU A 294 -18.84 18.77 6.88
CA GLU A 294 -19.44 20.08 7.15
C GLU A 294 -20.93 20.16 6.80
N ASP A 295 -21.50 19.12 6.17
CA ASP A 295 -22.92 19.12 5.79
C ASP A 295 -23.83 19.06 7.03
N VAL A 296 -24.91 19.84 6.99
CA VAL A 296 -25.85 20.00 8.12
C VAL A 296 -26.64 18.72 8.40
N ASP A 297 -26.88 17.89 7.39
CA ASP A 297 -27.62 16.62 7.52
C ASP A 297 -26.78 15.54 8.22
N VAL A 298 -25.46 15.72 8.28
CA VAL A 298 -24.55 14.82 9.00
C VAL A 298 -24.55 15.19 10.48
N GLU A 299 -25.01 14.26 11.32
CA GLU A 299 -25.09 14.47 12.76
C GLU A 299 -23.68 14.51 13.38
N SER A 300 -23.48 15.35 14.38
CA SER A 300 -22.22 15.46 15.13
C SER A 300 -22.01 14.26 16.04
N LYS A 301 -21.64 13.11 15.46
CA LYS A 301 -21.35 11.84 16.15
C LYS A 301 -20.28 11.04 15.43
N ILE A 302 -19.39 10.38 16.18
CA ILE A 302 -18.26 9.63 15.60
C ILE A 302 -18.79 8.55 14.66
N THR A 303 -18.39 8.64 13.40
CA THR A 303 -18.80 7.71 12.34
C THR A 303 -17.59 7.19 11.57
N LEU A 304 -16.60 8.05 11.31
CA LEU A 304 -15.43 7.69 10.49
C LEU A 304 -14.14 7.77 11.31
N LEU A 305 -13.31 6.74 11.19
CA LEU A 305 -11.99 6.65 11.81
C LEU A 305 -10.93 6.66 10.73
N LEU A 306 -10.25 7.79 10.57
CA LEU A 306 -9.26 8.00 9.54
C LEU A 306 -7.86 7.63 10.06
N VAL A 307 -7.30 6.55 9.54
CA VAL A 307 -5.91 6.13 9.80
C VAL A 307 -5.04 6.66 8.68
N SER A 308 -4.47 7.85 8.86
CA SER A 308 -3.75 8.53 7.78
C SER A 308 -2.24 8.34 7.86
N LYS A 309 -1.62 8.12 6.69
CA LYS A 309 -0.17 8.15 6.49
C LYS A 309 0.43 9.53 6.73
N PHE A 310 -0.28 10.58 6.35
CA PHE A 310 0.20 11.95 6.44
C PHE A 310 -0.45 12.68 7.60
N ARG A 311 0.26 13.68 8.14
CA ARG A 311 -0.27 14.50 9.23
C ARG A 311 -1.31 15.45 8.67
N PHE A 312 -2.46 15.54 9.30
CA PHE A 312 -3.46 16.56 8.98
C PHE A 312 -3.01 17.90 9.55
N PHE A 313 -2.95 18.94 8.72
CA PHE A 313 -2.74 20.31 9.17
C PHE A 313 -4.02 21.11 8.95
N ASP A 314 -4.70 21.42 10.04
CA ASP A 314 -5.85 22.31 9.97
C ASP A 314 -5.36 23.75 9.76
N ARG A 315 -5.37 24.18 8.50
CA ARG A 315 -4.97 25.54 8.10
C ARG A 315 -6.14 26.54 8.17
N LYS A 316 -7.37 26.05 8.40
CA LYS A 316 -8.59 26.86 8.52
C LYS A 316 -8.92 27.10 10.00
N LEU A 317 -10.06 27.75 10.28
CA LEU A 317 -10.64 27.76 11.63
C LEU A 317 -10.91 26.33 12.06
N LYS A 318 -10.50 25.99 13.29
CA LYS A 318 -10.52 24.63 13.82
C LYS A 318 -11.92 24.01 13.69
N ASN A 319 -12.07 23.03 12.81
CA ASN A 319 -13.37 22.39 12.58
C ASN A 319 -13.66 21.42 13.74
N GLU A 320 -14.66 21.74 14.57
CA GLU A 320 -15.02 20.93 15.74
C GLU A 320 -15.44 19.51 15.35
N ARG A 321 -16.03 19.33 14.17
CA ARG A 321 -16.45 18.01 13.69
C ARG A 321 -15.29 17.07 13.35
N ILE A 322 -14.05 17.56 13.44
CA ILE A 322 -12.83 16.80 13.19
C ILE A 322 -11.99 16.74 14.47
N TYR A 323 -11.74 15.53 14.96
CA TYR A 323 -10.68 15.28 15.93
C TYR A 323 -9.43 14.80 15.19
N ASN A 324 -8.27 15.40 15.46
CA ASN A 324 -7.01 14.98 14.87
C ASN A 324 -5.90 14.80 15.92
N ILE A 325 -5.11 13.74 15.73
CA ILE A 325 -3.96 13.44 16.57
C ILE A 325 -2.79 12.93 15.73
N ALA A 326 -1.58 13.37 16.07
CA ALA A 326 -0.34 12.90 15.45
C ALA A 326 0.43 12.06 16.47
N LEU A 327 0.54 10.77 16.20
CA LEU A 327 1.15 9.81 17.12
C LEU A 327 2.66 9.74 16.87
N PRO A 328 3.50 9.94 17.91
CA PRO A 328 4.93 9.73 17.83
C PRO A 328 5.30 8.25 18.01
N GLU A 329 6.58 7.96 17.86
CA GLU A 329 7.20 6.71 18.32
C GLU A 329 6.98 6.50 19.82
N LEU A 330 6.94 5.24 20.23
CA LEU A 330 6.83 4.89 21.65
C LEU A 330 8.07 5.35 22.39
N ASP A 331 7.88 5.97 23.55
CA ASP A 331 8.99 6.31 24.41
C ASP A 331 9.63 5.05 25.01
N ILE A 332 10.81 5.21 25.65
CA ILE A 332 11.56 4.09 26.22
C ILE A 332 10.74 3.33 27.28
N LYS A 333 9.93 4.02 28.09
CA LYS A 333 9.11 3.42 29.15
C LYS A 333 7.96 2.61 28.56
N GLU A 334 7.25 3.18 27.58
CA GLU A 334 6.16 2.55 26.86
C GLU A 334 6.64 1.31 26.12
N ARG A 335 7.77 1.43 25.43
CA ARG A 335 8.43 0.33 24.73
C ARG A 335 8.83 -0.82 25.65
N ASN A 336 9.43 -0.49 26.79
CA ASN A 336 9.76 -1.49 27.82
C ASN A 336 8.51 -2.16 28.39
N GLY A 337 7.44 -1.39 28.58
CA GLY A 337 6.14 -1.90 29.02
C GLY A 337 5.54 -2.87 28.00
N LEU A 338 5.56 -2.51 26.72
CA LEU A 338 5.06 -3.35 25.63
C LEU A 338 5.86 -4.65 25.52
N LEU A 339 7.20 -4.56 25.50
CA LEU A 339 8.09 -5.71 25.45
C LEU A 339 7.82 -6.67 26.61
N LYS A 340 7.73 -6.15 27.84
CA LYS A 340 7.48 -6.96 29.04
C LYS A 340 6.14 -7.69 28.98
N ARG A 341 5.05 -6.98 28.66
CA ARG A 341 3.71 -7.58 28.58
C ARG A 341 3.62 -8.60 27.45
N TYR A 342 4.27 -8.34 26.32
CA TYR A 342 4.25 -9.25 25.19
C TYR A 342 5.07 -10.54 25.46
N LEU A 343 6.24 -10.43 26.09
CA LEU A 343 7.01 -11.60 26.55
C LEU A 343 6.22 -12.48 27.53
N GLN A 344 5.49 -11.87 28.46
CA GLN A 344 4.61 -12.58 29.39
C GLN A 344 3.49 -13.33 28.66
N LEU A 345 2.88 -12.69 27.65
CA LEU A 345 1.83 -13.28 26.84
C LEU A 345 2.34 -14.49 26.03
N GLU A 346 3.53 -14.36 25.45
CA GLU A 346 4.20 -15.41 24.68
C GLU A 346 4.90 -16.47 25.56
N LYS A 347 4.87 -16.31 26.89
CA LYS A 347 5.53 -17.17 27.88
C LYS A 347 7.03 -17.35 27.65
N VAL A 348 7.69 -16.26 27.24
CA VAL A 348 9.15 -16.23 27.04
C VAL A 348 9.80 -15.60 28.26
N GLU A 349 10.66 -16.37 28.94
CA GLU A 349 11.44 -15.87 30.07
C GLU A 349 12.80 -15.37 29.59
N LEU A 350 13.11 -14.12 29.95
CA LEU A 350 14.42 -13.51 29.74
C LEU A 350 14.93 -12.96 31.07
N ASP A 351 16.24 -13.02 31.28
CA ASP A 351 16.85 -12.31 32.39
C ASP A 351 16.88 -10.79 32.14
N THR A 352 17.14 -10.03 33.19
CA THR A 352 17.13 -8.57 33.16
C THR A 352 18.15 -7.98 32.17
N ASP A 353 19.30 -8.64 32.00
CA ASP A 353 20.36 -8.14 31.14
C ASP A 353 20.03 -8.36 29.66
N LYS A 354 19.52 -9.55 29.31
CA LYS A 354 18.96 -9.85 27.99
C LYS A 354 17.81 -8.91 27.64
N MET A 355 16.90 -8.62 28.57
CA MET A 355 15.82 -7.65 28.34
C MET A 355 16.36 -6.25 28.04
N LYS A 356 17.40 -5.79 28.74
CA LYS A 356 18.05 -4.50 28.46
C LYS A 356 18.71 -4.50 27.08
N THR A 357 19.39 -5.58 26.70
CA THR A 357 19.98 -5.72 25.36
C THR A 357 18.92 -5.56 24.28
N VAL A 358 17.79 -6.27 24.39
CA VAL A 358 16.68 -6.16 23.43
C VAL A 358 16.14 -4.73 23.42
N SER A 359 15.85 -4.15 24.59
CA SER A 359 15.30 -2.79 24.68
C SER A 359 16.17 -1.76 23.99
N ASN A 360 17.49 -1.83 24.15
CA ASN A 360 18.42 -0.85 23.57
C ASN A 360 18.48 -0.89 22.04
N LEU A 361 18.06 -2.00 21.41
CA LEU A 361 18.04 -2.14 19.95
C LEU A 361 16.77 -1.59 19.31
N LEU A 362 15.71 -1.37 20.09
CA LEU A 362 14.43 -0.94 19.58
C LEU A 362 14.42 0.58 19.34
N THR A 363 13.74 1.03 18.29
CA THR A 363 13.63 2.43 17.85
C THR A 363 12.30 3.08 18.23
N GLY A 364 11.31 2.32 18.71
CA GLY A 364 10.03 2.85 19.21
C GLY A 364 8.79 2.45 18.40
N PHE A 365 8.96 1.62 17.36
CA PHE A 365 7.85 1.02 16.63
C PHE A 365 7.31 -0.22 17.35
N PRO A 366 5.98 -0.31 17.62
CA PRO A 366 5.37 -1.50 18.23
C PRO A 366 5.67 -2.81 17.48
N GLU A 367 5.64 -2.79 16.15
CA GLU A 367 5.88 -3.98 15.32
C GLU A 367 7.29 -4.56 15.50
N GLN A 368 8.28 -3.71 15.73
CA GLN A 368 9.66 -4.12 15.99
C GLN A 368 9.77 -4.91 17.31
N VAL A 369 8.95 -4.58 18.32
CA VAL A 369 8.86 -5.35 19.57
C VAL A 369 8.35 -6.76 19.30
N PHE A 370 7.29 -6.87 18.50
CA PHE A 370 6.70 -8.17 18.15
C PHE A 370 7.68 -9.02 17.35
N TYR A 371 8.37 -8.41 16.39
CA TYR A 371 9.42 -9.08 15.60
C TYR A 371 10.58 -9.57 16.46
N ALA A 372 11.11 -8.73 17.35
CA ALA A 372 12.18 -9.11 18.27
C ALA A 372 11.80 -10.30 19.14
N VAL A 373 10.58 -10.31 19.70
CA VAL A 373 10.09 -11.44 20.50
C VAL A 373 9.90 -12.70 19.65
N ALA A 374 9.44 -12.59 18.41
CA ALA A 374 9.34 -13.72 17.50
C ALA A 374 10.71 -14.37 17.21
N MET A 375 11.76 -13.56 17.00
CA MET A 375 13.13 -14.07 16.84
C MET A 375 13.65 -14.74 18.12
N ILE A 376 13.37 -14.16 19.29
CA ILE A 376 13.77 -14.73 20.59
C ILE A 376 13.12 -16.10 20.80
N LYS A 377 11.89 -16.31 20.31
CA LYS A 377 11.22 -17.62 20.37
C LYS A 377 11.94 -18.70 19.55
N GLN A 378 12.69 -18.34 18.51
CA GLN A 378 13.55 -19.29 17.78
C GLN A 378 14.83 -19.63 18.55
N GLY A 379 15.21 -18.79 19.52
CA GLY A 379 16.30 -19.00 20.45
C GLY A 379 17.12 -17.73 20.68
N TRP A 380 17.65 -17.56 21.90
CA TRP A 380 18.45 -16.38 22.24
C TRP A 380 19.69 -16.21 21.35
N ARG A 381 20.36 -17.32 20.99
CA ARG A 381 21.54 -17.28 20.11
C ARG A 381 21.18 -16.79 18.72
N TYR A 382 20.07 -17.29 18.17
CA TYR A 382 19.54 -16.83 16.89
C TYR A 382 19.23 -15.32 16.91
N PHE A 383 18.58 -14.83 17.97
CA PHE A 383 18.34 -13.40 18.14
C PHE A 383 19.65 -12.60 18.19
N TYR A 384 20.64 -13.06 18.96
CA TYR A 384 21.91 -12.37 19.15
C TYR A 384 22.70 -12.25 17.84
N ASP A 385 22.74 -13.34 17.06
CA ASP A 385 23.46 -13.41 15.79
C ASP A 385 22.80 -12.51 14.71
N ASN A 386 21.52 -12.18 14.86
CA ASN A 386 20.72 -11.41 13.89
C ASN A 386 20.19 -10.06 14.46
N THR A 387 20.87 -9.48 15.45
CA THR A 387 20.46 -8.21 16.09
C THR A 387 20.35 -7.04 15.11
N ASN A 388 21.14 -7.04 14.04
CA ASN A 388 21.09 -6.03 12.99
C ASN A 388 19.73 -5.98 12.28
N ASP A 389 19.00 -7.10 12.19
CA ASP A 389 17.69 -7.14 11.54
C ASP A 389 16.64 -6.43 12.40
N VAL A 390 16.79 -6.49 13.73
CA VAL A 390 15.92 -5.76 14.65
C VAL A 390 16.15 -4.26 14.51
N VAL A 391 17.41 -3.82 14.49
CA VAL A 391 17.75 -2.39 14.38
C VAL A 391 17.29 -1.82 13.03
N ASN A 392 17.53 -2.55 11.95
CA ASN A 392 17.19 -2.11 10.59
C ASN A 392 15.75 -2.49 10.18
N PHE A 393 14.91 -2.98 11.10
CA PHE A 393 13.58 -3.48 10.77
C PHE A 393 12.71 -2.41 10.11
N SER A 394 12.76 -1.15 10.55
CA SER A 394 11.99 -0.06 9.93
C SER A 394 12.41 0.22 8.50
N ASP A 395 13.71 0.13 8.23
CA ASP A 395 14.32 0.57 6.97
C ASP A 395 14.38 -0.57 5.94
N ARG A 396 14.49 -1.81 6.41
CA ARG A 396 14.60 -3.04 5.60
C ARG A 396 13.42 -3.99 5.82
N LYS A 397 12.27 -3.50 6.33
CA LYS A 397 11.08 -4.29 6.67
C LYS A 397 10.73 -5.31 5.60
N ALA A 398 10.64 -4.85 4.34
CA ALA A 398 10.33 -5.73 3.23
C ALA A 398 11.40 -6.79 2.99
N ALA A 399 12.68 -6.41 2.90
CA ALA A 399 13.75 -7.36 2.64
C ALA A 399 13.84 -8.44 3.75
N ILE A 400 13.65 -8.06 5.00
CA ILE A 400 13.67 -8.96 6.16
C ILE A 400 12.48 -9.92 6.12
N MET A 401 11.25 -9.41 5.95
CA MET A 401 10.05 -10.25 5.86
C MET A 401 10.09 -11.23 4.68
N MET A 402 10.80 -10.86 3.61
CA MET A 402 10.92 -11.66 2.40
C MET A 402 12.10 -12.64 2.41
N GLN A 403 13.01 -12.55 3.38
CA GLN A 403 14.30 -13.27 3.36
C GLN A 403 14.15 -14.79 3.29
N ASP A 404 13.14 -15.34 3.97
CA ASP A 404 12.90 -16.79 4.05
C ASP A 404 12.11 -17.34 2.86
N ILE A 405 11.49 -16.48 2.05
CA ILE A 405 10.61 -16.88 0.93
C ILE A 405 11.16 -16.47 -0.44
N LYS A 406 12.16 -15.58 -0.49
CA LYS A 406 12.73 -15.07 -1.75
C LYS A 406 13.29 -16.17 -2.67
N ASP A 407 13.74 -17.28 -2.08
CA ASP A 407 14.34 -18.40 -2.81
C ASP A 407 13.28 -19.42 -3.26
N ASP A 408 12.05 -19.34 -2.74
CA ASP A 408 10.91 -20.13 -3.20
C ASP A 408 10.24 -19.44 -4.39
N GLN A 409 10.61 -19.87 -5.60
CA GLN A 409 10.10 -19.29 -6.84
C GLN A 409 8.58 -19.34 -6.92
N GLU A 410 7.94 -20.42 -6.46
CA GLU A 410 6.50 -20.60 -6.63
C GLU A 410 5.70 -19.69 -5.69
N VAL A 411 6.14 -19.56 -4.43
CA VAL A 411 5.56 -18.60 -3.48
C VAL A 411 5.76 -17.16 -3.96
N MET A 412 6.92 -16.84 -4.54
CA MET A 412 7.20 -15.51 -5.08
C MET A 412 6.36 -15.18 -6.33
N GLU A 413 6.13 -16.15 -7.22
CA GLU A 413 5.24 -15.99 -8.37
C GLU A 413 3.78 -15.78 -7.92
N PHE A 414 3.35 -16.49 -6.88
CA PHE A 414 2.03 -16.31 -6.28
C PHE A 414 1.90 -14.97 -5.54
N LEU A 415 2.93 -14.53 -4.83
CA LEU A 415 2.95 -13.22 -4.18
C LEU A 415 2.95 -12.09 -5.22
N ALA A 416 3.61 -12.28 -6.37
CA ALA A 416 3.53 -11.35 -7.50
C ALA A 416 2.11 -11.29 -8.10
N LEU A 417 1.37 -12.40 -8.13
CA LEU A 417 -0.05 -12.43 -8.49
C LEU A 417 -0.88 -11.64 -7.46
N LEU A 418 -0.73 -11.90 -6.17
CA LEU A 418 -1.43 -11.15 -5.12
C LEU A 418 -1.14 -9.64 -5.18
N ALA A 419 0.13 -9.27 -5.45
CA ALA A 419 0.57 -7.89 -5.54
C ALA A 419 0.04 -7.14 -6.78
N SER A 420 -0.45 -7.84 -7.82
CA SER A 420 -1.07 -7.19 -8.98
C SER A 420 -2.44 -6.59 -8.66
N PHE A 421 -3.10 -7.11 -7.62
CA PHE A 421 -4.36 -6.60 -7.10
C PHE A 421 -4.13 -5.56 -5.99
N ASP A 422 -5.05 -4.60 -5.85
CA ASP A 422 -5.08 -3.73 -4.67
C ASP A 422 -5.58 -4.49 -3.44
N TYR A 423 -6.57 -5.34 -3.66
CA TYR A 423 -7.10 -6.36 -2.78
C TYR A 423 -7.87 -7.33 -3.70
N VAL A 424 -8.04 -8.60 -3.30
CA VAL A 424 -8.69 -9.60 -4.15
C VAL A 424 -9.55 -10.54 -3.32
N GLY A 425 -10.73 -10.89 -3.85
CA GLY A 425 -11.61 -11.86 -3.22
C GLY A 425 -10.97 -13.24 -3.25
N ILE A 426 -11.03 -13.98 -2.14
CA ILE A 426 -10.45 -15.33 -2.07
C ILE A 426 -11.07 -16.24 -3.13
N SER A 427 -12.39 -16.14 -3.36
CA SER A 427 -13.10 -16.88 -4.41
C SER A 427 -12.50 -16.67 -5.80
N TYR A 428 -12.30 -15.40 -6.19
CA TYR A 428 -11.73 -15.06 -7.49
C TYR A 428 -10.25 -15.43 -7.59
N LEU A 429 -9.48 -15.26 -6.52
CA LEU A 429 -8.10 -15.71 -6.50
C LEU A 429 -7.98 -17.22 -6.73
N MET A 430 -8.86 -18.00 -6.10
CA MET A 430 -8.89 -19.45 -6.24
C MET A 430 -9.31 -19.92 -7.63
N SER A 431 -10.14 -19.15 -8.35
CA SER A 431 -10.45 -19.45 -9.75
C SER A 431 -9.25 -19.27 -10.69
N ILE A 432 -8.24 -18.48 -10.30
CA ILE A 432 -7.03 -18.26 -11.09
C ILE A 432 -6.00 -19.39 -10.87
N VAL A 433 -5.85 -19.84 -9.63
CA VAL A 433 -4.71 -20.73 -9.25
C VAL A 433 -5.05 -22.23 -9.23
N SER A 434 -6.32 -22.59 -9.38
CA SER A 434 -6.84 -23.96 -9.58
C SER A 434 -6.64 -24.98 -8.43
N ASP A 435 -5.56 -24.94 -7.63
CA ASP A 435 -5.31 -25.82 -6.48
C ASP A 435 -5.63 -25.14 -5.13
N TYR A 436 -6.89 -25.21 -4.72
CA TYR A 436 -7.37 -24.53 -3.53
C TYR A 436 -6.54 -24.82 -2.27
N SER A 437 -6.19 -26.10 -2.01
CA SER A 437 -5.55 -26.47 -0.74
C SER A 437 -4.13 -25.92 -0.62
N LYS A 438 -3.38 -25.98 -1.73
CA LYS A 438 -1.99 -25.53 -1.79
C LYS A 438 -1.91 -24.01 -1.61
N TYR A 439 -2.67 -23.27 -2.42
CA TYR A 439 -2.59 -21.81 -2.40
C TYR A 439 -3.22 -21.19 -1.15
N MET A 440 -4.21 -21.85 -0.55
CA MET A 440 -4.71 -21.42 0.75
C MET A 440 -3.67 -21.62 1.86
N GLY A 441 -2.87 -22.70 1.79
CA GLY A 441 -1.70 -22.88 2.66
C GLY A 441 -0.68 -21.75 2.52
N TYR A 442 -0.41 -21.28 1.30
CA TYR A 442 0.45 -20.10 1.08
C TYR A 442 -0.16 -18.81 1.65
N ILE A 443 -1.47 -18.60 1.49
CA ILE A 443 -2.17 -17.44 2.07
C ILE A 443 -2.03 -17.43 3.60
N GLU A 444 -2.26 -18.58 4.25
CA GLU A 444 -2.14 -18.69 5.71
C GLU A 444 -0.71 -18.43 6.20
N ASP A 445 0.30 -18.97 5.50
CA ASP A 445 1.72 -18.70 5.81
C ASP A 445 2.05 -17.20 5.65
N LEU A 446 1.69 -16.59 4.52
CA LEU A 446 1.90 -15.16 4.25
C LEU A 446 1.16 -14.26 5.25
N TYR A 447 -0.05 -14.63 5.65
CA TYR A 447 -0.82 -13.92 6.68
C TYR A 447 -0.15 -14.03 8.05
N SER A 448 0.30 -15.23 8.43
CA SER A 448 0.97 -15.46 9.71
C SER A 448 2.27 -14.65 9.87
N ARG A 449 2.95 -14.40 8.74
CA ARG A 449 4.17 -13.58 8.63
C ARG A 449 3.88 -12.07 8.55
N GLY A 450 2.61 -11.66 8.43
CA GLY A 450 2.21 -10.26 8.26
C GLY A 450 2.53 -9.68 6.88
N ILE A 451 2.79 -10.53 5.88
CA ILE A 451 2.99 -10.11 4.48
C ILE A 451 1.65 -9.76 3.85
N CYS A 452 0.61 -10.53 4.17
CA CYS A 452 -0.76 -10.30 3.73
C CYS A 452 -1.68 -9.93 4.90
N GLU A 453 -2.73 -9.19 4.60
CA GLU A 453 -3.78 -8.79 5.54
C GLU A 453 -5.15 -9.12 4.94
N TYR A 454 -6.07 -9.62 5.78
CA TYR A 454 -7.48 -9.71 5.42
C TYR A 454 -8.18 -8.35 5.53
N VAL A 455 -9.08 -8.07 4.59
CA VAL A 455 -9.84 -6.82 4.46
C VAL A 455 -11.32 -7.15 4.20
N GLY A 456 -12.18 -6.16 4.42
CA GLY A 456 -13.63 -6.30 4.29
C GLY A 456 -14.31 -6.55 5.62
N VAL A 457 -15.64 -6.60 5.62
CA VAL A 457 -16.44 -6.83 6.84
C VAL A 457 -16.38 -8.31 7.24
N LEU A 458 -15.98 -9.18 6.32
CA LEU A 458 -16.03 -10.64 6.40
C LEU A 458 -14.66 -11.30 6.25
N GLN A 459 -13.57 -10.52 6.14
CA GLN A 459 -12.23 -11.04 5.79
C GLN A 459 -12.22 -11.80 4.44
N GLU A 460 -13.17 -11.44 3.58
CA GLU A 460 -13.41 -12.04 2.27
C GLU A 460 -12.35 -11.63 1.24
N TYR A 461 -11.65 -10.53 1.51
CA TYR A 461 -10.59 -10.00 0.68
C TYR A 461 -9.23 -10.20 1.32
N ILE A 462 -8.23 -10.48 0.49
CA ILE A 462 -6.82 -10.47 0.87
C ILE A 462 -6.08 -9.35 0.14
N ARG A 463 -5.16 -8.69 0.83
CA ARG A 463 -4.21 -7.75 0.22
C ARG A 463 -2.81 -8.00 0.72
N VAL A 464 -1.83 -7.67 -0.12
CA VAL A 464 -0.42 -7.59 0.27
C VAL A 464 -0.21 -6.25 1.00
N ASN A 465 0.54 -6.27 2.09
CA ASN A 465 0.95 -5.05 2.80
C ASN A 465 1.63 -4.07 1.82
N ASP A 466 1.33 -2.76 1.89
CA ASP A 466 1.81 -1.78 0.91
C ASP A 466 3.35 -1.70 0.83
N THR A 467 4.05 -1.90 1.94
CA THR A 467 5.52 -1.92 1.98
C THR A 467 6.05 -3.11 1.19
N ILE A 468 5.46 -4.30 1.37
CA ILE A 468 5.83 -5.52 0.62
C ILE A 468 5.41 -5.41 -0.85
N LYS A 469 4.19 -4.94 -1.13
CA LYS A 469 3.71 -4.73 -2.49
C LYS A 469 4.63 -3.79 -3.27
N ASN A 470 5.04 -2.67 -2.68
CA ASN A 470 6.00 -1.76 -3.31
C ASN A 470 7.36 -2.42 -3.55
N TYR A 471 7.83 -3.27 -2.63
CA TYR A 471 9.05 -4.05 -2.83
C TYR A 471 8.92 -5.05 -3.99
N ILE A 472 7.81 -5.79 -4.05
CA ILE A 472 7.52 -6.75 -5.14
C ILE A 472 7.38 -6.04 -6.49
N LEU A 473 6.65 -4.92 -6.55
CA LEU A 473 6.48 -4.14 -7.79
C LEU A 473 7.80 -3.52 -8.30
N ARG A 474 8.74 -3.23 -7.41
CA ARG A 474 10.10 -2.79 -7.79
C ARG A 474 11.01 -3.97 -8.14
N SER A 475 10.63 -5.17 -7.73
CA SER A 475 11.34 -6.41 -8.05
C SER A 475 10.88 -6.92 -9.41
N GLU A 476 11.71 -7.71 -10.08
CA GLU A 476 11.38 -8.28 -11.40
C GLU A 476 10.60 -9.61 -11.31
N TYR A 477 10.08 -9.97 -10.13
CA TYR A 477 9.24 -11.16 -9.98
C TYR A 477 7.97 -10.99 -10.82
N LYS A 478 7.68 -12.01 -11.62
CA LYS A 478 6.54 -12.01 -12.54
C LYS A 478 5.55 -13.05 -12.10
N ILE A 479 4.28 -12.77 -12.36
CA ILE A 479 3.22 -13.76 -12.33
C ILE A 479 3.60 -14.90 -13.28
N SER A 480 3.35 -16.15 -12.88
CA SER A 480 3.57 -17.33 -13.71
C SER A 480 2.81 -17.21 -15.05
N GLU A 481 3.34 -17.78 -16.13
CA GLU A 481 2.67 -17.72 -17.44
C GLU A 481 1.31 -18.43 -17.44
N ALA A 482 1.16 -19.49 -16.62
CA ALA A 482 -0.11 -20.18 -16.44
C ALA A 482 -1.19 -19.23 -15.87
N HIS A 483 -0.90 -18.55 -14.75
CA HIS A 483 -1.84 -17.61 -14.13
C HIS A 483 -2.10 -16.39 -15.02
N LYS A 484 -1.09 -15.91 -15.77
CA LYS A 484 -1.27 -14.80 -16.72
C LYS A 484 -2.25 -15.14 -17.85
N ASN A 485 -2.22 -16.37 -18.36
CA ASN A 485 -3.14 -16.78 -19.42
C ASN A 485 -4.58 -16.81 -18.91
N ILE A 486 -4.80 -17.37 -17.72
CA ILE A 486 -6.12 -17.36 -17.06
C ILE A 486 -6.60 -15.93 -16.80
N LEU A 487 -5.72 -15.05 -16.31
CA LEU A 487 -6.06 -13.63 -16.15
C LEU A 487 -6.47 -12.97 -17.45
N LYS A 488 -5.80 -13.26 -18.57
CA LYS A 488 -6.17 -12.71 -19.89
C LYS A 488 -7.54 -13.23 -20.36
N GLU A 489 -7.81 -14.51 -20.15
CA GLU A 489 -9.12 -15.11 -20.46
C GLU A 489 -10.24 -14.47 -19.62
N ASN A 490 -10.02 -14.35 -18.30
CA ASN A 490 -10.94 -13.69 -17.38
C ASN A 490 -11.18 -12.22 -17.77
N VAL A 491 -10.16 -11.51 -18.24
CA VAL A 491 -10.30 -10.11 -18.70
C VAL A 491 -11.27 -10.01 -19.88
N HIS A 492 -11.19 -10.91 -20.86
CA HIS A 492 -12.14 -10.93 -21.97
C HIS A 492 -13.56 -11.26 -21.51
N GLU A 493 -13.70 -12.19 -20.57
CA GLU A 493 -15.00 -12.53 -19.99
C GLU A 493 -15.62 -11.36 -19.21
N ILE A 494 -14.80 -10.66 -18.41
CA ILE A 494 -15.23 -9.48 -17.66
C ILE A 494 -15.70 -8.38 -18.60
N VAL A 495 -14.88 -8.00 -19.59
CA VAL A 495 -15.21 -6.89 -20.51
C VAL A 495 -16.46 -7.19 -21.35
N ASN A 496 -16.68 -8.44 -21.75
CA ASN A 496 -17.85 -8.81 -22.56
C ASN A 496 -19.15 -8.95 -21.75
N ASN A 497 -19.07 -9.19 -20.43
CA ASN A 497 -20.23 -9.45 -19.58
C ASN A 497 -20.31 -8.48 -18.38
N ILE A 498 -19.83 -7.23 -18.53
CA ILE A 498 -19.78 -6.25 -17.42
C ILE A 498 -21.16 -6.04 -16.80
N ASP A 499 -22.21 -5.96 -17.64
CA ASP A 499 -23.58 -5.68 -17.19
C ASP A 499 -24.34 -6.95 -16.75
N ASP A 500 -23.87 -8.15 -17.15
CA ASP A 500 -24.60 -9.41 -17.00
C ASP A 500 -24.14 -10.25 -15.80
N LYS A 501 -23.03 -9.87 -15.15
CA LYS A 501 -22.45 -10.61 -14.01
C LYS A 501 -22.14 -9.69 -12.84
N ASP A 502 -22.50 -10.15 -11.64
CA ASP A 502 -22.17 -9.51 -10.37
C ASP A 502 -20.71 -9.83 -10.00
N TYR A 503 -19.80 -8.97 -10.45
CA TYR A 503 -18.38 -9.06 -10.14
C TYR A 503 -18.06 -8.30 -8.86
N ASP A 504 -17.24 -8.89 -7.99
CA ASP A 504 -16.65 -8.13 -6.88
C ASP A 504 -15.89 -6.92 -7.45
N ILE A 505 -16.06 -5.74 -6.84
CA ILE A 505 -15.41 -4.48 -7.29
C ILE A 505 -13.91 -4.64 -7.60
N PRO A 506 -13.10 -5.39 -6.82
CA PRO A 506 -11.67 -5.50 -7.08
C PRO A 506 -11.36 -6.30 -8.33
N GLN A 507 -12.16 -7.34 -8.60
CA GLN A 507 -12.06 -8.14 -9.82
C GLN A 507 -12.36 -7.26 -11.03
N LEU A 508 -13.44 -6.47 -10.97
CA LEU A 508 -13.84 -5.58 -12.05
C LEU A 508 -12.77 -4.52 -12.33
N LEU A 509 -12.30 -3.80 -11.29
CA LEU A 509 -11.29 -2.74 -11.45
C LEU A 509 -9.95 -3.29 -12.00
N HIS A 510 -9.52 -4.46 -11.53
CA HIS A 510 -8.32 -5.12 -12.05
C HIS A 510 -8.51 -5.56 -13.50
N GLY A 511 -9.67 -6.13 -13.84
CA GLY A 511 -10.03 -6.55 -15.20
C GLY A 511 -9.96 -5.39 -16.18
N LEU A 512 -10.60 -4.27 -15.83
CA LEU A 512 -10.62 -3.05 -16.65
C LEU A 512 -9.21 -2.46 -16.84
N LYS A 513 -8.43 -2.34 -15.77
CA LYS A 513 -7.03 -1.88 -15.84
C LYS A 513 -6.20 -2.78 -16.77
N THR A 514 -6.32 -4.09 -16.61
CA THR A 514 -5.55 -5.07 -17.40
C THR A 514 -5.97 -5.04 -18.88
N ALA A 515 -7.27 -4.92 -19.16
CA ALA A 515 -7.79 -4.74 -20.52
C ALA A 515 -7.17 -3.50 -21.20
N LEU A 516 -7.12 -2.37 -20.50
CA LEU A 516 -6.51 -1.14 -21.03
C LEU A 516 -5.01 -1.30 -21.30
N ILE A 517 -4.26 -1.95 -20.41
CA ILE A 517 -2.82 -2.22 -20.62
C ILE A 517 -2.59 -3.12 -21.84
N ASN A 518 -3.49 -4.08 -22.08
CA ASN A 518 -3.44 -5.00 -23.21
C ASN A 518 -3.99 -4.39 -24.52
N GLY A 519 -4.51 -3.16 -24.49
CA GLY A 519 -5.07 -2.49 -25.66
C GLY A 519 -6.44 -3.02 -26.09
N VAL A 520 -7.18 -3.67 -25.19
CA VAL A 520 -8.58 -4.05 -25.41
C VAL A 520 -9.44 -2.80 -25.35
N GLU A 521 -10.34 -2.63 -26.32
CA GLU A 521 -11.31 -1.53 -26.30
C GLU A 521 -12.34 -1.75 -25.19
N ILE A 522 -12.56 -0.70 -24.39
CA ILE A 522 -13.54 -0.66 -23.32
C ILE A 522 -14.34 0.62 -23.52
N ASP A 523 -15.65 0.54 -23.35
CA ASP A 523 -16.49 1.72 -23.34
C ASP A 523 -16.07 2.67 -22.20
N ASN A 524 -15.87 3.94 -22.52
CA ASN A 524 -15.45 4.98 -21.57
C ASN A 524 -16.41 5.10 -20.38
N LYS A 525 -17.68 4.68 -20.52
CA LYS A 525 -18.65 4.68 -19.42
C LYS A 525 -18.24 3.78 -18.25
N TYR A 526 -17.32 2.83 -18.44
CA TYR A 526 -16.81 1.94 -17.40
C TYR A 526 -15.44 2.35 -16.85
N ILE A 527 -14.90 3.52 -17.22
CA ILE A 527 -13.55 3.91 -16.80
C ILE A 527 -13.63 5.06 -15.81
N ILE A 528 -13.34 4.76 -14.54
CA ILE A 528 -13.19 5.78 -13.49
C ILE A 528 -11.78 6.40 -13.48
N PRO A 529 -11.59 7.58 -12.86
CA PRO A 529 -10.33 8.32 -12.91
C PRO A 529 -9.11 7.54 -12.40
N SER A 530 -9.27 6.75 -11.34
CA SER A 530 -8.18 5.95 -10.76
C SER A 530 -7.65 4.88 -11.72
N ILE A 531 -8.49 4.32 -12.59
CA ILE A 531 -8.07 3.34 -13.61
C ILE A 531 -7.13 4.00 -14.62
N TYR A 532 -7.44 5.23 -15.07
CA TYR A 532 -6.54 5.98 -15.95
C TYR A 532 -5.19 6.21 -15.27
N LEU A 533 -5.18 6.74 -14.05
CA LEU A 533 -3.94 7.07 -13.34
C LEU A 533 -3.08 5.83 -13.05
N LYS A 534 -3.70 4.74 -12.59
CA LYS A 534 -3.02 3.45 -12.33
C LYS A 534 -2.44 2.86 -13.62
N THR A 535 -3.21 2.86 -14.71
CA THR A 535 -2.74 2.39 -16.03
C THR A 535 -1.57 3.22 -16.54
N MET A 536 -1.68 4.54 -16.43
CA MET A 536 -0.64 5.47 -16.85
C MET A 536 0.67 5.27 -16.06
N ASN A 537 0.59 5.05 -14.74
CA ASN A 537 1.76 4.75 -13.90
C ASN A 537 2.47 3.47 -14.35
N ASP A 538 1.73 2.39 -14.63
CA ASP A 538 2.31 1.12 -15.09
C ASP A 538 2.97 1.26 -16.46
N LEU A 539 2.34 1.99 -17.39
CA LEU A 539 2.90 2.28 -18.71
C LEU A 539 4.18 3.13 -18.60
N TYR A 540 4.19 4.14 -17.71
CA TYR A 540 5.36 4.98 -17.48
C TYR A 540 6.53 4.18 -16.91
N ASN A 541 6.26 3.33 -15.91
CA ASN A 541 7.26 2.45 -15.30
C ASN A 541 7.80 1.41 -16.29
N SER A 542 6.96 0.96 -17.23
CA SER A 542 7.33 0.05 -18.32
C SER A 542 8.06 0.74 -19.49
N GLY A 543 8.26 2.06 -19.43
CA GLY A 543 8.92 2.83 -20.50
C GLY A 543 8.05 3.10 -21.74
N LYS A 544 6.76 2.79 -21.69
CA LYS A 544 5.76 2.98 -22.76
C LYS A 544 5.21 4.41 -22.76
N TYR A 545 6.11 5.39 -22.96
CA TYR A 545 5.77 6.81 -22.78
C TYR A 545 4.77 7.36 -23.81
N LYS A 546 4.69 6.78 -25.02
CA LYS A 546 3.75 7.25 -26.06
C LYS A 546 2.31 6.91 -25.66
N GLU A 547 2.13 5.72 -25.11
CA GLU A 547 0.87 5.21 -24.60
C GLU A 547 0.42 6.04 -23.40
N VAL A 548 1.33 6.42 -22.49
CA VAL A 548 1.01 7.35 -21.38
C VAL A 548 0.40 8.65 -21.90
N VAL A 549 0.95 9.23 -22.97
CA VAL A 549 0.41 10.46 -23.58
C VAL A 549 -1.00 10.24 -24.13
N GLN A 550 -1.23 9.14 -24.86
CA GLN A 550 -2.55 8.82 -25.42
C GLN A 550 -3.61 8.60 -24.33
N PHE A 551 -3.25 7.93 -23.24
CA PHE A 551 -4.15 7.72 -22.11
C PHE A 551 -4.45 9.01 -21.35
N ALA A 552 -3.44 9.86 -21.13
CA ALA A 552 -3.64 11.17 -20.51
C ALA A 552 -4.59 12.05 -21.33
N ASP A 553 -4.43 12.05 -22.66
CA ASP A 553 -5.28 12.84 -23.56
C ASP A 553 -6.75 12.40 -23.47
N ARG A 554 -7.00 11.07 -23.41
CA ARG A 554 -8.35 10.54 -23.19
C ARG A 554 -8.90 10.91 -21.82
N ALA A 555 -8.11 10.74 -20.76
CA ALA A 555 -8.55 11.04 -19.40
C ALA A 555 -8.89 12.53 -19.23
N ILE A 556 -8.11 13.44 -19.81
CA ILE A 556 -8.32 14.89 -19.71
C ILE A 556 -9.61 15.34 -20.43
N GLN A 557 -10.10 14.61 -21.43
CA GLN A 557 -11.38 14.94 -22.08
C GLN A 557 -12.57 14.90 -21.11
N SER A 558 -12.50 14.07 -20.07
CA SER A 558 -13.53 13.95 -19.02
C SER A 558 -13.17 14.72 -17.74
N SER A 559 -12.28 15.72 -17.80
CA SER A 559 -11.77 16.41 -16.61
C SER A 559 -12.84 17.13 -15.77
N SER A 560 -13.97 17.52 -16.36
CA SER A 560 -15.05 18.20 -15.63
C SER A 560 -15.70 17.34 -14.55
N PHE A 561 -15.55 16.02 -14.62
CA PHE A 561 -16.17 15.06 -13.69
C PHE A 561 -15.17 14.51 -12.65
N MET A 562 -13.91 14.93 -12.70
CA MET A 562 -12.82 14.38 -11.90
C MET A 562 -12.41 15.32 -10.76
N ASP A 563 -11.92 14.73 -9.67
CA ASP A 563 -11.25 15.48 -8.62
C ASP A 563 -10.00 16.19 -9.17
N TYR A 564 -9.80 17.44 -8.76
CA TYR A 564 -8.71 18.28 -9.26
C TYR A 564 -7.33 17.68 -8.96
N ARG A 565 -7.22 16.94 -7.85
CA ARG A 565 -5.99 16.24 -7.45
C ARG A 565 -5.61 15.14 -8.43
N ILE A 566 -6.58 14.39 -8.94
CA ILE A 566 -6.34 13.36 -9.97
C ILE A 566 -5.95 14.01 -11.30
N ILE A 567 -6.61 15.12 -11.67
CA ILE A 567 -6.25 15.89 -12.87
C ILE A 567 -4.80 16.35 -12.78
N PHE A 568 -4.39 16.87 -11.61
CA PHE A 568 -3.00 17.27 -11.37
C PHE A 568 -2.03 16.09 -11.57
N GLU A 569 -2.29 14.93 -10.98
CA GLU A 569 -1.42 13.75 -11.12
C GLU A 569 -1.34 13.23 -12.57
N ILE A 570 -2.46 13.21 -13.29
CA ILE A 570 -2.51 12.85 -14.72
C ILE A 570 -1.64 13.82 -15.54
N ARG A 571 -1.79 15.13 -15.32
CA ARG A 571 -0.99 16.16 -16.01
C ARG A 571 0.49 16.08 -15.64
N TYR A 572 0.79 15.80 -14.38
CA TYR A 572 2.16 15.64 -13.90
C TYR A 572 2.84 14.46 -14.61
N LEU A 573 2.18 13.31 -14.69
CA LEU A 573 2.73 12.14 -15.38
C LEU A 573 2.81 12.33 -16.90
N LEU A 574 1.83 13.02 -17.51
CA LEU A 574 1.88 13.44 -18.91
C LEU A 574 3.13 14.29 -19.17
N CYS A 575 3.41 15.28 -18.32
CA CYS A 575 4.60 16.12 -18.43
C CYS A 575 5.90 15.30 -18.32
N LEU A 576 5.97 14.34 -17.39
CA LEU A 576 7.12 13.43 -17.27
C LEU A 576 7.31 12.58 -18.55
N ALA A 577 6.23 12.03 -19.10
CA ALA A 577 6.26 11.24 -20.33
C ALA A 577 6.69 12.09 -21.54
N LEU A 578 6.13 13.29 -21.70
CA LEU A 578 6.51 14.24 -22.75
C LEU A 578 7.99 14.64 -22.64
N ALA A 579 8.50 14.82 -21.41
CA ALA A 579 9.91 15.10 -21.18
C ALA A 579 10.82 13.93 -21.56
N LYS A 580 10.45 12.68 -21.22
CA LYS A 580 11.16 11.48 -21.68
C LYS A 580 11.18 11.35 -23.21
N LEU A 581 10.09 11.73 -23.86
CA LEU A 581 9.96 11.77 -25.32
C LEU A 581 10.61 13.01 -25.97
N ARG A 582 11.10 13.97 -25.18
CA ARG A 582 11.67 15.24 -25.65
C ARG A 582 10.68 16.04 -26.53
N ASN A 583 9.39 15.88 -26.26
CA ASN A 583 8.33 16.48 -27.07
C ASN A 583 8.11 17.95 -26.67
N LYS A 584 8.04 18.85 -27.66
CA LYS A 584 7.85 20.29 -27.44
C LYS A 584 6.51 20.63 -26.78
N ARG A 585 5.46 19.80 -26.96
CA ARG A 585 4.15 19.94 -26.30
C ARG A 585 4.26 20.05 -24.78
N PHE A 586 5.33 19.50 -24.19
CA PHE A 586 5.64 19.67 -22.77
C PHE A 586 5.49 21.12 -22.29
N LYS A 587 5.97 22.09 -23.08
CA LYS A 587 5.99 23.51 -22.70
C LYS A 587 4.61 24.11 -22.54
N ASP A 588 3.62 23.57 -23.26
CA ASP A 588 2.25 24.04 -23.19
C ASP A 588 1.53 23.36 -22.03
N GLU A 589 1.72 22.05 -21.86
CA GLU A 589 1.06 21.28 -20.79
C GLU A 589 1.50 21.68 -19.39
N VAL A 590 2.80 21.94 -19.19
CA VAL A 590 3.37 22.30 -17.87
C VAL A 590 2.85 23.64 -17.34
N MET A 591 2.26 24.48 -18.19
CA MET A 591 1.64 25.75 -17.76
C MET A 591 0.38 25.54 -16.91
N ASN A 592 -0.18 24.33 -16.90
CA ASN A 592 -1.31 23.95 -16.05
C ASN A 592 -0.87 23.40 -14.68
N ILE A 593 0.41 23.48 -14.37
CA ILE A 593 1.01 23.03 -13.11
C ILE A 593 1.77 24.22 -12.53
N ASP A 594 1.62 24.46 -11.24
CA ASP A 594 2.19 25.60 -10.54
C ASP A 594 3.24 25.21 -9.48
N GLY A 595 3.86 26.22 -8.89
CA GLY A 595 4.73 26.07 -7.71
C GLY A 595 6.03 25.29 -7.96
N ALA A 596 6.46 24.55 -6.94
CA ALA A 596 7.72 23.81 -6.96
C ALA A 596 7.72 22.70 -8.03
N ASP A 597 6.58 22.05 -8.25
CA ASP A 597 6.40 20.97 -9.24
C ASP A 597 6.57 21.47 -10.68
N HIS A 598 6.08 22.68 -11.00
CA HIS A 598 6.33 23.33 -12.28
C HIS A 598 7.82 23.50 -12.58
N GLN A 599 8.57 24.07 -11.62
CA GLN A 599 10.00 24.29 -11.78
C GLN A 599 10.75 22.95 -11.87
N PHE A 600 10.35 21.95 -11.08
CA PHE A 600 10.90 20.60 -11.14
C PHE A 600 10.72 19.97 -12.54
N LEU A 601 9.51 19.99 -13.09
CA LEU A 601 9.21 19.41 -14.39
C LEU A 601 10.02 20.08 -15.50
N PHE A 602 10.15 21.42 -15.47
CA PHE A 602 11.03 22.13 -16.41
C PHE A 602 12.50 21.71 -16.27
N GLY A 603 12.99 21.60 -15.05
CA GLY A 603 14.34 21.12 -14.77
C GLY A 603 14.57 19.72 -15.34
N PHE A 604 13.64 18.81 -15.09
CA PHE A 604 13.64 17.45 -15.62
C PHE A 604 13.63 17.44 -17.16
N TYR A 605 12.75 18.21 -17.80
CA TYR A 605 12.67 18.35 -19.26
C TYR A 605 13.98 18.86 -19.85
N TYR A 606 14.55 19.93 -19.28
CA TYR A 606 15.80 20.51 -19.77
C TYR A 606 16.96 19.52 -19.69
N ARG A 607 17.03 18.71 -18.63
CA ARG A 607 18.02 17.63 -18.56
C ARG A 607 17.81 16.59 -19.66
N GLN A 608 16.57 16.17 -19.93
CA GLN A 608 16.30 15.18 -20.97
C GLN A 608 16.77 15.63 -22.36
N ILE A 609 16.78 16.94 -22.64
CA ILE A 609 17.25 17.53 -23.91
C ILE A 609 18.70 18.05 -23.86
N GLY A 610 19.46 17.76 -22.79
CA GLY A 610 20.88 18.12 -22.68
C GLY A 610 21.14 19.60 -22.39
N ARG A 611 20.18 20.32 -21.79
CA ARG A 611 20.35 21.71 -21.33
C ARG A 611 20.57 21.77 -19.82
N PHE A 612 21.75 21.31 -19.38
CA PHE A 612 22.03 21.08 -17.96
C PHE A 612 22.10 22.38 -17.14
N ASP A 613 22.64 23.45 -17.70
CA ASP A 613 22.64 24.81 -17.13
C ASP A 613 21.22 25.26 -16.72
N LYS A 614 20.27 25.20 -17.66
CA LYS A 614 18.87 25.57 -17.43
C LYS A 614 18.15 24.57 -16.55
N ALA A 615 18.52 23.29 -16.64
CA ALA A 615 18.00 22.27 -15.76
C ALA A 615 18.35 22.59 -14.31
N LEU A 616 19.60 22.92 -14.02
CA LEU A 616 20.07 23.26 -12.69
C LEU A 616 19.40 24.53 -12.16
N GLU A 617 19.29 25.58 -12.97
CA GLU A 617 18.58 26.82 -12.61
C GLU A 617 17.15 26.52 -12.15
N LYS A 618 16.42 25.70 -12.91
CA LYS A 618 15.03 25.34 -12.62
C LYS A 618 14.89 24.44 -11.40
N ILE A 619 15.78 23.47 -11.22
CA ILE A 619 15.79 22.62 -10.02
C ILE A 619 16.13 23.42 -8.76
N ASN A 620 17.06 24.38 -8.83
CA ASN A 620 17.35 25.26 -7.68
C ASN A 620 16.12 26.09 -7.30
N LYS A 621 15.42 26.70 -8.27
CA LYS A 621 14.15 27.41 -8.02
C LYS A 621 13.07 26.50 -7.42
N SER A 622 13.01 25.24 -7.85
CA SER A 622 12.09 24.25 -7.25
C SER A 622 12.42 24.00 -5.77
N LEU A 623 13.70 23.91 -5.43
CA LEU A 623 14.17 23.71 -4.05
C LEU A 623 14.05 24.98 -3.19
N GLU A 624 14.13 26.17 -3.77
CA GLU A 624 13.82 27.43 -3.07
C GLU A 624 12.33 27.48 -2.66
N LEU A 625 11.44 27.04 -3.54
CA LEU A 625 10.00 26.97 -3.26
C LEU A 625 9.65 25.82 -2.29
N ARG A 626 10.41 24.72 -2.31
CA ARG A 626 10.21 23.55 -1.46
C ARG A 626 11.56 22.91 -1.10
N GLU A 627 12.12 23.33 0.03
CA GLU A 627 13.46 22.90 0.46
C GLU A 627 13.57 21.38 0.62
N ASN A 628 12.54 20.73 1.16
CA ASN A 628 12.51 19.29 1.40
C ASN A 628 11.98 18.48 0.21
N PHE A 629 12.08 19.00 -1.01
CA PHE A 629 11.61 18.29 -2.20
C PHE A 629 12.58 17.19 -2.66
N SER A 630 12.42 15.99 -2.10
CA SER A 630 13.29 14.83 -2.37
C SER A 630 13.48 14.53 -3.87
N LYS A 631 12.41 14.60 -4.69
CA LYS A 631 12.50 14.40 -6.15
C LYS A 631 13.46 15.41 -6.80
N ALA A 632 13.38 16.69 -6.42
CA ALA A 632 14.24 17.74 -6.95
C ALA A 632 15.70 17.59 -6.47
N LYS A 633 15.93 17.21 -5.20
CA LYS A 633 17.28 16.90 -4.69
C LYS A 633 17.93 15.76 -5.47
N ARG A 634 17.19 14.67 -5.72
CA ARG A 634 17.65 13.54 -6.53
C ARG A 634 17.98 13.97 -7.96
N GLU A 635 17.11 14.77 -8.57
CA GLU A 635 17.30 15.24 -9.94
C GLU A 635 18.52 16.18 -10.05
N LYS A 636 18.78 17.03 -9.04
CA LYS A 636 19.98 17.87 -8.96
C LYS A 636 21.27 17.05 -9.02
N VAL A 637 21.35 15.94 -8.28
CA VAL A 637 22.49 15.01 -8.36
C VAL A 637 22.66 14.46 -9.79
N GLN A 638 21.57 14.07 -10.44
CA GLN A 638 21.62 13.54 -11.81
C GLN A 638 22.03 14.59 -12.85
N ILE A 639 21.70 15.87 -12.62
CA ILE A 639 22.13 16.99 -13.46
C ILE A 639 23.65 17.18 -13.33
N TYR A 640 24.19 17.23 -12.11
CA TYR A 640 25.63 17.35 -11.88
C TYR A 640 26.41 16.17 -12.46
N ILE A 641 25.96 14.93 -12.21
CA ILE A 641 26.57 13.72 -12.82
C ILE A 641 26.53 13.81 -14.35
N GLY A 642 25.43 14.31 -14.93
CA GLY A 642 25.29 14.50 -16.37
C GLY A 642 26.25 15.53 -16.97
N MET A 643 26.67 16.53 -16.18
CA MET A 643 27.72 17.48 -16.54
C MET A 643 29.14 16.99 -16.20
N GLN A 644 29.28 15.77 -15.66
CA GLN A 644 30.53 15.25 -15.08
C GLN A 644 31.07 16.07 -13.89
N ASP A 645 30.19 16.80 -13.21
CA ASP A 645 30.52 17.59 -12.04
C ASP A 645 30.32 16.78 -10.74
N TYR A 646 31.18 15.77 -10.54
CA TYR A 646 31.04 14.81 -9.45
C TYR A 646 31.26 15.43 -8.07
N GLU A 647 32.12 16.44 -7.96
CA GLU A 647 32.41 17.13 -6.71
C GLU A 647 31.18 17.88 -6.17
N SER A 648 30.45 18.61 -7.02
CA SER A 648 29.19 19.27 -6.61
C SER A 648 28.10 18.27 -6.26
N ALA A 649 28.13 17.08 -6.84
CA ALA A 649 27.14 16.04 -6.61
C ALA A 649 27.38 15.25 -5.31
N LEU A 650 28.64 15.14 -4.86
CA LEU A 650 29.08 14.17 -3.86
C LEU A 650 28.29 14.24 -2.55
N GLU A 651 28.23 15.41 -1.93
CA GLU A 651 27.59 15.58 -0.62
C GLU A 651 26.08 15.34 -0.71
N LEU A 652 25.43 15.84 -1.77
CA LEU A 652 24.01 15.60 -1.98
C LEU A 652 23.70 14.13 -2.31
N ALA A 653 24.62 13.43 -2.99
CA ALA A 653 24.50 12.00 -3.25
C ALA A 653 24.67 11.18 -1.96
N ARG A 654 25.62 11.55 -1.08
CA ARG A 654 25.81 10.97 0.25
C ARG A 654 24.55 11.09 1.09
N LEU A 655 24.01 12.30 1.23
CA LEU A 655 22.79 12.56 1.99
C LEU A 655 21.59 11.76 1.45
N ASN A 656 21.46 11.64 0.12
CA ASN A 656 20.38 10.84 -0.46
C ASN A 656 20.53 9.34 -0.16
N TYR A 657 21.76 8.81 -0.15
CA TYR A 657 22.04 7.43 0.23
C TYR A 657 21.79 7.17 1.71
N GLU A 658 22.25 8.05 2.60
CA GLU A 658 22.08 7.89 4.04
C GLU A 658 20.62 7.88 4.48
N ASN A 659 19.76 8.66 3.79
CA ASN A 659 18.33 8.67 4.04
C ASN A 659 17.60 7.43 3.50
N TYR A 660 18.16 6.72 2.51
CA TYR A 660 17.52 5.59 1.81
C TYR A 660 18.57 4.58 1.34
N LYS A 661 19.16 3.84 2.29
CA LYS A 661 20.29 2.93 2.03
C LYS A 661 19.93 1.71 1.19
N ASP A 662 18.65 1.40 1.03
CA ASP A 662 18.11 0.28 0.25
C ASP A 662 17.79 0.66 -1.21
N ASN A 663 17.92 1.93 -1.58
CA ASN A 663 17.57 2.40 -2.92
C ASN A 663 18.75 2.26 -3.89
N PRO A 664 18.66 1.38 -4.91
CA PRO A 664 19.77 1.11 -5.81
C PRO A 664 20.22 2.35 -6.60
N TYR A 665 19.32 3.29 -6.88
CA TYR A 665 19.66 4.51 -7.60
C TYR A 665 20.44 5.51 -6.74
N HIS A 666 20.18 5.55 -5.43
CA HIS A 666 20.94 6.40 -4.50
C HIS A 666 22.33 5.83 -4.26
N ILE A 667 22.45 4.51 -4.06
CA ILE A 667 23.74 3.82 -3.99
C ILE A 667 24.54 4.08 -5.27
N GLN A 668 23.94 3.92 -6.45
CA GLN A 668 24.61 4.15 -7.73
C GLN A 668 25.10 5.59 -7.92
N ALA A 669 24.29 6.58 -7.57
CA ALA A 669 24.69 7.97 -7.66
C ALA A 669 25.86 8.28 -6.71
N TYR A 670 25.79 7.79 -5.47
CA TYR A 670 26.84 8.02 -4.48
C TYR A 670 28.14 7.30 -4.84
N PHE A 671 28.07 6.02 -5.23
CA PHE A 671 29.21 5.26 -5.74
C PHE A 671 29.90 5.98 -6.90
N THR A 672 29.11 6.47 -7.87
CA THR A 672 29.63 7.20 -9.03
C THR A 672 30.37 8.48 -8.62
N CYS A 673 29.86 9.23 -7.64
CA CYS A 673 30.54 10.43 -7.16
C CYS A 673 31.82 10.07 -6.41
N VAL A 674 31.77 9.11 -5.49
CA VAL A 674 32.93 8.68 -4.69
C VAL A 674 34.06 8.15 -5.58
N ILE A 675 33.76 7.28 -6.54
CA ILE A 675 34.78 6.67 -7.40
C ILE A 675 35.47 7.72 -8.29
N LYS A 676 34.74 8.73 -8.77
CA LYS A 676 35.23 9.76 -9.69
C LYS A 676 35.84 10.99 -9.01
N SER A 677 35.60 11.20 -7.72
CA SER A 677 36.23 12.28 -6.93
C SER A 677 37.61 11.87 -6.42
N ASP A 678 38.58 12.79 -6.48
CA ASP A 678 39.97 12.53 -6.06
C ASP A 678 40.13 12.60 -4.52
N ASN A 679 39.40 13.50 -3.86
CA ASN A 679 39.57 13.84 -2.44
C ASN A 679 38.43 13.26 -1.58
N VAL A 680 38.39 11.94 -1.39
CA VAL A 680 37.42 11.28 -0.50
C VAL A 680 38.16 10.47 0.56
N GLU A 681 37.97 10.81 1.83
CA GLU A 681 38.49 10.03 2.96
C GLU A 681 37.83 8.65 3.02
N ASN A 682 38.59 7.63 3.40
CA ASN A 682 38.11 6.24 3.50
C ASN A 682 37.42 5.69 2.23
N LYS A 683 37.79 6.22 1.06
CA LYS A 683 37.22 5.86 -0.25
C LYS A 683 37.06 4.36 -0.47
N LYS A 684 38.08 3.55 -0.14
CA LYS A 684 38.03 2.09 -0.32
C LYS A 684 36.94 1.42 0.51
N GLN A 685 36.79 1.83 1.78
CA GLN A 685 35.80 1.28 2.70
C GLN A 685 34.39 1.67 2.28
N ILE A 686 34.16 2.94 1.94
CA ILE A 686 32.86 3.43 1.47
C ILE A 686 32.41 2.66 0.23
N LEU A 687 33.30 2.48 -0.75
CA LEU A 687 32.96 1.76 -1.99
C LEU A 687 32.65 0.28 -1.72
N GLN A 688 33.36 -0.37 -0.80
CA GLN A 688 33.05 -1.75 -0.38
C GLN A 688 31.68 -1.84 0.28
N GLU A 689 31.37 -0.95 1.22
CA GLU A 689 30.05 -0.88 1.87
C GLU A 689 28.91 -0.70 0.85
N LEU A 690 29.11 0.18 -0.14
CA LEU A 690 28.10 0.41 -1.20
C LEU A 690 27.91 -0.82 -2.10
N ILE A 691 28.98 -1.60 -2.35
CA ILE A 691 28.90 -2.87 -3.09
C ILE A 691 28.11 -3.91 -2.28
N GLU A 692 28.45 -4.09 -1.00
CA GLU A 692 27.77 -5.03 -0.10
C GLU A 692 26.29 -4.68 0.03
N ASN A 693 25.96 -3.40 0.26
CA ASN A 693 24.56 -2.97 0.35
C ASN A 693 23.81 -3.19 -0.97
N MET A 694 24.43 -2.96 -2.13
CA MET A 694 23.80 -3.29 -3.43
C MET A 694 23.56 -4.80 -3.58
N GLU A 695 24.50 -5.64 -3.15
CA GLU A 695 24.36 -7.11 -3.21
C GLU A 695 23.20 -7.61 -2.35
N THR A 696 22.96 -7.03 -1.18
CA THR A 696 21.85 -7.43 -0.31
C THR A 696 20.46 -7.19 -0.92
N ILE A 697 20.33 -6.27 -1.88
CA ILE A 697 19.04 -5.98 -2.54
C ILE A 697 18.59 -7.15 -3.42
N GLY A 698 19.54 -7.84 -4.08
CA GLY A 698 19.28 -9.09 -4.82
C GLY A 698 18.49 -8.98 -6.13
N SER A 699 18.01 -7.80 -6.56
CA SER A 699 17.29 -7.64 -7.83
C SER A 699 18.23 -7.77 -9.05
N ASN A 700 17.70 -8.08 -10.25
CA ASN A 700 18.53 -8.15 -11.47
C ASN A 700 19.22 -6.81 -11.79
N ILE A 701 18.54 -5.68 -11.59
CA ILE A 701 19.14 -4.35 -11.70
C ILE A 701 20.28 -4.19 -10.69
N ALA A 702 20.07 -4.59 -9.44
CA ALA A 702 21.12 -4.53 -8.42
C ALA A 702 22.31 -5.41 -8.80
N ARG A 703 22.07 -6.62 -9.30
CA ARG A 703 23.13 -7.54 -9.79
C ARG A 703 23.93 -6.94 -10.95
N GLU A 704 23.28 -6.32 -11.92
CA GLU A 704 23.94 -5.61 -13.03
C GLU A 704 24.77 -4.43 -12.52
N LEU A 705 24.20 -3.60 -11.64
CA LEU A 705 24.89 -2.47 -11.05
C LEU A 705 26.08 -2.91 -10.19
N THR A 706 25.95 -3.99 -9.42
CA THR A 706 27.04 -4.60 -8.65
C THR A 706 28.19 -5.00 -9.57
N LEU A 707 27.92 -5.61 -10.73
CA LEU A 707 28.98 -5.93 -11.70
C LEU A 707 29.69 -4.66 -12.19
N ARG A 708 28.94 -3.58 -12.45
CA ARG A 708 29.52 -2.27 -12.82
C ARG A 708 30.32 -1.62 -11.70
N PHE A 709 29.93 -1.80 -10.44
CA PHE A 709 30.69 -1.30 -9.30
C PHE A 709 31.97 -2.09 -9.11
N LYS A 710 31.89 -3.43 -9.16
CA LYS A 710 33.06 -4.31 -9.08
C LYS A 710 34.06 -4.03 -10.21
N ALA A 711 33.58 -3.81 -11.44
CA ALA A 711 34.42 -3.43 -12.56
C ALA A 711 35.19 -2.12 -12.30
N GLN A 712 34.50 -1.08 -11.83
CA GLN A 712 35.14 0.19 -11.50
C GLN A 712 36.06 0.09 -10.28
N TYR A 713 35.70 -0.68 -9.27
CA TYR A 713 36.54 -0.92 -8.11
C TYR A 713 37.86 -1.61 -8.53
N ALA A 714 37.77 -2.69 -9.31
CA ALA A 714 38.94 -3.38 -9.85
C ALA A 714 39.84 -2.43 -10.67
N ALA A 715 39.25 -1.61 -11.55
CA ALA A 715 40.01 -0.69 -12.40
C ALA A 715 40.66 0.48 -11.66
N PHE A 716 39.92 1.16 -10.76
CA PHE A 716 40.33 2.43 -10.16
C PHE A 716 40.92 2.30 -8.75
N ILE A 717 40.69 1.19 -8.06
CA ILE A 717 41.17 0.94 -6.69
C ILE A 717 42.24 -0.14 -6.65
N ASP A 718 41.98 -1.29 -7.30
CA ASP A 718 42.91 -2.43 -7.31
C ASP A 718 43.90 -2.36 -8.48
N ASN A 719 43.60 -1.52 -9.48
CA ASN A 719 44.40 -1.34 -10.70
C ASN A 719 44.54 -2.64 -11.52
N ASP A 720 43.48 -3.46 -11.53
CA ASP A 720 43.37 -4.73 -12.26
C ASP A 720 42.50 -4.57 -13.52
N TYR A 721 43.16 -4.56 -14.68
CA TYR A 721 42.51 -4.37 -15.97
C TYR A 721 41.69 -5.60 -16.40
N GLU A 722 42.25 -6.81 -16.30
CA GLU A 722 41.60 -8.04 -16.77
C GLU A 722 40.32 -8.32 -15.97
N LEU A 723 40.40 -8.23 -14.64
CA LEU A 723 39.24 -8.44 -13.77
C LEU A 723 38.17 -7.37 -14.00
N SER A 724 38.57 -6.12 -14.24
CA SER A 724 37.62 -5.04 -14.56
C SER A 724 36.87 -5.29 -15.88
N LEU A 725 37.56 -5.80 -16.90
CA LEU A 725 36.97 -6.16 -18.18
C LEU A 725 36.05 -7.37 -18.06
N GLU A 726 36.42 -8.37 -17.27
CA GLU A 726 35.57 -9.53 -17.00
C GLU A 726 34.22 -9.10 -16.43
N TYR A 727 34.23 -8.27 -15.37
CA TYR A 727 33.01 -7.79 -14.75
C TYR A 727 32.17 -6.91 -15.67
N ILE A 728 32.78 -5.96 -16.39
CA ILE A 728 32.00 -5.04 -17.23
C ILE A 728 31.41 -5.74 -18.46
N ASN A 729 32.11 -6.70 -19.04
CA ASN A 729 31.58 -7.50 -20.15
C ASN A 729 30.42 -8.40 -19.68
N LYS A 730 30.50 -8.96 -18.46
CA LYS A 730 29.35 -9.66 -17.84
C LYS A 730 28.15 -8.73 -17.67
N ALA A 731 28.36 -7.49 -17.22
CA ALA A 731 27.29 -6.50 -17.08
C ALA A 731 26.64 -6.15 -18.44
N ILE A 732 27.46 -5.91 -19.48
CA ILE A 732 26.97 -5.63 -20.83
C ILE A 732 26.16 -6.81 -21.39
N LYS A 733 26.62 -8.04 -21.18
CA LYS A 733 25.90 -9.26 -21.62
C LYS A 733 24.58 -9.45 -20.87
N MET A 734 24.54 -9.06 -19.60
CA MET A 734 23.32 -9.14 -18.78
C MET A 734 22.24 -8.15 -19.25
N ASN A 735 22.63 -6.96 -19.74
CA ASN A 735 21.68 -6.00 -20.29
C ASN A 735 22.27 -5.19 -21.46
N GLU A 736 22.15 -5.73 -22.67
CA GLU A 736 22.75 -5.15 -23.88
C GLU A 736 22.19 -3.76 -24.25
N ASN A 737 20.94 -3.49 -23.84
CA ASN A 737 20.23 -2.24 -24.14
C ASN A 737 20.65 -1.08 -23.23
N ILE A 738 21.27 -1.38 -22.07
CA ILE A 738 21.74 -0.36 -21.13
C ILE A 738 23.11 0.16 -21.57
N GLN A 739 23.14 1.43 -21.98
CA GLN A 739 24.35 2.07 -22.50
C GLN A 739 25.34 2.51 -21.42
N TYR A 740 24.90 2.60 -20.17
CA TYR A 740 25.74 3.04 -19.06
C TYR A 740 26.90 2.09 -18.76
N ALA A 741 26.75 0.78 -19.01
CA ALA A 741 27.84 -0.17 -18.87
C ALA A 741 28.96 0.10 -19.90
N ARG A 742 28.61 0.52 -21.13
CA ARG A 742 29.59 0.91 -22.16
C ARG A 742 30.33 2.21 -21.81
N LEU A 743 29.66 3.17 -21.17
CA LEU A 743 30.34 4.37 -20.65
C LEU A 743 31.35 4.02 -19.56
N VAL A 744 31.01 3.10 -18.65
CA VAL A 744 31.97 2.59 -17.66
C VAL A 744 33.13 1.85 -18.34
N LYS A 745 32.86 1.06 -19.38
CA LYS A 745 33.91 0.40 -20.17
C LYS A 745 34.85 1.42 -20.81
N PHE A 746 34.34 2.57 -21.28
CA PHE A 746 35.17 3.67 -21.78
C PHE A 746 36.07 4.24 -20.67
N ASP A 747 35.54 4.44 -19.47
CA ASP A 747 36.32 4.94 -18.33
C ASP A 747 37.45 3.96 -17.93
N ILE A 748 37.19 2.65 -18.00
CA ILE A 748 38.21 1.63 -17.78
C ILE A 748 39.28 1.71 -18.87
N ALA A 749 38.88 1.75 -20.15
CA ALA A 749 39.81 1.88 -21.27
C ALA A 749 40.64 3.17 -21.19
N GLU A 750 40.01 4.28 -20.79
CA GLU A 750 40.68 5.54 -20.48
C GLU A 750 41.75 5.28 -19.42
N ARG A 751 41.41 4.73 -18.25
CA ARG A 751 42.36 4.53 -17.13
C ARG A 751 43.63 3.78 -17.56
N PHE A 752 43.50 2.76 -18.40
CA PHE A 752 44.61 1.91 -18.84
C PHE A 752 45.22 2.29 -20.20
N ASN A 753 44.82 3.42 -20.79
CA ASN A 753 45.30 3.93 -22.10
C ASN A 753 45.03 2.98 -23.28
N ASP A 754 43.92 2.25 -23.24
CA ASP A 754 43.46 1.42 -24.36
C ASP A 754 42.71 2.27 -25.39
N PHE A 755 43.47 2.89 -26.28
CA PHE A 755 42.94 3.81 -27.28
C PHE A 755 42.04 3.13 -28.33
N GLU A 756 42.25 1.85 -28.63
CA GLU A 756 41.44 1.12 -29.59
C GLU A 756 40.03 0.92 -29.03
N MET A 757 39.93 0.44 -27.78
CA MET A 757 38.66 0.25 -27.11
C MET A 757 37.93 1.59 -26.85
N MET A 758 38.67 2.65 -26.49
CA MET A 758 38.09 3.99 -26.38
C MET A 758 37.42 4.42 -27.69
N GLN A 759 38.09 4.23 -28.83
CA GLN A 759 37.58 4.61 -30.14
C GLN A 759 36.37 3.75 -30.56
N GLU A 760 36.42 2.43 -30.33
CA GLU A 760 35.32 1.51 -30.60
C GLU A 760 34.03 1.95 -29.89
N ILE A 761 34.14 2.33 -28.60
CA ILE A 761 32.99 2.76 -27.81
C ILE A 761 32.44 4.10 -28.31
N VAL A 762 33.31 5.06 -28.65
CA VAL A 762 32.86 6.34 -29.24
C VAL A 762 32.11 6.11 -30.55
N ASP A 763 32.62 5.25 -31.42
CA ASP A 763 31.99 4.94 -32.71
C ASP A 763 30.65 4.20 -32.54
N TYR A 764 30.53 3.35 -31.51
CA TYR A 764 29.24 2.79 -31.12
C TYR A 764 28.20 3.87 -30.77
N PHE A 765 28.58 4.90 -30.00
CA PHE A 765 27.67 6.00 -29.64
C PHE A 765 27.37 6.96 -30.80
N ARG A 766 28.21 6.99 -31.85
CA ARG A 766 27.99 7.80 -33.06
C ARG A 766 26.91 7.23 -33.99
N LYS A 767 26.42 6.00 -33.75
CA LYS A 767 25.28 5.43 -34.48
C LYS A 767 24.08 6.39 -34.45
N PRO A 768 23.33 6.53 -35.56
CA PRO A 768 22.25 7.54 -35.69
C PRO A 768 21.24 7.53 -34.54
N GLU A 769 20.89 6.35 -34.03
CA GLU A 769 19.93 6.13 -32.95
C GLU A 769 20.41 6.67 -31.58
N LEU A 770 21.73 6.72 -31.35
CA LEU A 770 22.33 7.09 -30.08
C LEU A 770 22.95 8.49 -30.11
N LYS A 771 23.43 8.92 -31.28
CA LYS A 771 24.18 10.17 -31.45
C LYS A 771 23.47 11.36 -30.84
N GLN A 772 22.18 11.54 -31.14
CA GLN A 772 21.40 12.68 -30.62
C GLN A 772 21.16 12.61 -29.10
N ARG A 773 21.24 11.42 -28.50
CA ARG A 773 21.03 11.24 -27.06
C ARG A 773 22.31 11.45 -26.25
N PHE A 774 23.46 11.12 -26.82
CA PHE A 774 24.75 11.10 -26.14
C PHE A 774 25.75 12.11 -26.70
N VAL A 775 25.29 13.18 -27.37
CA VAL A 775 26.17 14.21 -27.98
C VAL A 775 27.22 14.72 -26.99
N ASP A 776 26.81 15.16 -25.81
CA ASP A 776 27.72 15.73 -24.82
C ASP A 776 28.73 14.69 -24.33
N ASN A 777 28.30 13.44 -24.14
CA ASN A 777 29.19 12.33 -23.79
C ASN A 777 30.22 12.07 -24.89
N ILE A 778 29.80 12.06 -26.16
CA ILE A 778 30.70 11.86 -27.31
C ILE A 778 31.75 12.96 -27.33
N VAL A 779 31.34 14.23 -27.17
CA VAL A 779 32.27 15.36 -27.13
C VAL A 779 33.26 15.23 -25.99
N CYS A 780 32.82 14.83 -24.80
CA CYS A 780 33.71 14.61 -23.67
C CYS A 780 34.69 13.46 -23.91
N MET A 781 34.22 12.33 -24.46
CA MET A 781 35.05 11.18 -24.79
C MET A 781 36.11 11.55 -25.85
N ASP A 782 35.71 12.24 -26.93
CA ASP A 782 36.63 12.71 -27.98
C ASP A 782 37.67 13.69 -27.41
N SER A 783 37.27 14.57 -26.50
CA SER A 783 38.19 15.49 -25.81
C SER A 783 39.21 14.73 -24.95
N LEU A 784 38.78 13.69 -24.23
CA LEU A 784 39.68 12.85 -23.42
C LEU A 784 40.66 12.06 -24.31
N ILE A 785 40.21 11.49 -25.43
CA ILE A 785 41.08 10.80 -26.39
C ILE A 785 42.16 11.76 -26.92
N LYS A 786 41.77 12.98 -27.32
CA LYS A 786 42.71 14.01 -27.80
C LYS A 786 43.75 14.39 -26.76
N ALA A 787 43.31 14.68 -25.53
CA ALA A 787 44.21 15.06 -24.44
C ALA A 787 45.21 13.93 -24.12
N LYS A 788 44.74 12.68 -24.05
CA LYS A 788 45.61 11.51 -23.80
C LYS A 788 46.58 11.18 -24.93
N ARG A 789 46.30 11.61 -26.16
CA ARG A 789 47.24 11.52 -27.29
C ARG A 789 48.26 12.67 -27.31
N GLY A 790 48.23 13.56 -26.31
CA GLY A 790 49.15 14.69 -26.16
C GLY A 790 48.62 16.02 -26.70
N ASP A 791 47.41 16.07 -27.27
CA ASP A 791 46.79 17.31 -27.78
C ASP A 791 45.83 17.92 -26.75
N CYS A 792 46.39 18.43 -25.64
CA CYS A 792 45.58 19.01 -24.56
C CYS A 792 44.93 20.35 -24.96
N VAL A 793 45.65 21.20 -25.71
CA VAL A 793 45.11 22.49 -26.18
C VAL A 793 43.95 22.26 -27.14
N GLY A 794 44.13 21.39 -28.14
CA GLY A 794 43.07 21.05 -29.10
C GLY A 794 41.91 20.29 -28.46
N ALA A 795 42.15 19.51 -27.40
CA ALA A 795 41.07 18.90 -26.61
C ALA A 795 40.21 19.96 -25.90
N ILE A 796 40.83 20.96 -25.26
CA ILE A 796 40.11 22.01 -24.52
C ILE A 796 39.33 22.90 -25.49
N GLU A 797 39.92 23.29 -26.62
CA GLU A 797 39.23 24.06 -27.66
C GLU A 797 38.04 23.30 -28.22
N TYR A 798 38.23 22.01 -28.52
CA TYR A 798 37.16 21.14 -29.01
C TYR A 798 36.03 21.01 -27.99
N PHE A 799 36.34 20.80 -26.70
CA PHE A 799 35.36 20.75 -25.63
C PHE A 799 34.57 22.06 -25.52
N LYS A 800 35.25 23.21 -25.42
CA LYS A 800 34.60 24.54 -25.28
C LYS A 800 33.72 24.89 -26.47
N MET A 801 34.13 24.52 -27.69
CA MET A 801 33.37 24.82 -28.90
C MET A 801 32.06 24.00 -28.99
N ASN A 802 32.09 22.76 -28.50
CA ASN A 802 30.99 21.80 -28.68
C ASN A 802 30.09 21.64 -27.45
N ILE A 803 30.59 21.85 -26.22
CA ILE A 803 29.78 21.85 -24.98
C ILE A 803 29.28 23.26 -24.68
N LYS A 804 27.98 23.48 -24.93
CA LYS A 804 27.34 24.79 -24.73
C LYS A 804 26.56 24.89 -23.43
N ASN A 805 25.88 23.82 -23.02
CA ASN A 805 24.85 23.87 -21.98
C ASN A 805 25.32 23.32 -20.62
N TYR A 806 26.62 23.29 -20.37
CA TYR A 806 27.17 23.04 -19.03
C TYR A 806 27.31 24.37 -18.30
N THR A 807 27.25 24.35 -16.97
CA THR A 807 27.63 25.53 -16.17
C THR A 807 29.12 25.82 -16.32
N ASP A 808 29.52 27.05 -16.01
CA ASP A 808 30.91 27.45 -16.16
C ASP A 808 31.82 26.70 -15.17
N GLU A 809 31.35 26.45 -13.95
CA GLU A 809 32.07 25.64 -12.96
C GLU A 809 32.28 24.19 -13.44
N ALA A 810 31.26 23.59 -14.06
CA ALA A 810 31.37 22.23 -14.59
C ALA A 810 32.35 22.15 -15.77
N LYS A 811 32.36 23.18 -16.63
CA LYS A 811 33.34 23.29 -17.73
C LYS A 811 34.75 23.43 -17.17
N GLU A 812 34.96 24.30 -16.19
CA GLU A 812 36.27 24.50 -15.55
C GLU A 812 36.79 23.21 -14.93
N ARG A 813 35.96 22.48 -14.17
CA ARG A 813 36.34 21.18 -13.58
C ARG A 813 36.72 20.15 -14.63
N PHE A 814 35.96 20.06 -15.73
CA PHE A 814 36.31 19.15 -16.81
C PHE A 814 37.61 19.56 -17.52
N ILE A 815 37.86 20.85 -17.70
CA ILE A 815 39.11 21.38 -18.26
C ILE A 815 40.30 21.05 -17.34
N ILE A 816 40.15 21.17 -16.01
CA ILE A 816 41.17 20.76 -15.04
C ILE A 816 41.51 19.27 -15.24
N ARG A 817 40.51 18.41 -15.45
CA ARG A 817 40.73 16.99 -15.75
C ARG A 817 41.51 16.78 -17.06
N LEU A 818 41.21 17.53 -18.12
CA LEU A 818 41.96 17.46 -19.38
C LEU A 818 43.42 17.89 -19.20
N ASN A 819 43.66 18.95 -18.41
CA ASN A 819 45.00 19.45 -18.11
C ASN A 819 45.86 18.47 -17.28
N LYS A 820 45.28 17.47 -16.61
CA LYS A 820 46.08 16.42 -15.96
C LYS A 820 46.95 15.63 -16.95
N TYR A 821 46.63 15.70 -18.24
CA TYR A 821 47.34 15.02 -19.32
C TYR A 821 48.32 15.94 -20.08
N SER A 822 48.42 17.22 -19.72
CA SER A 822 49.44 18.11 -20.30
C SER A 822 50.80 17.74 -19.71
N VAL A 823 51.61 17.03 -20.51
CA VAL A 823 53.01 16.75 -20.22
C VAL A 823 53.88 17.92 -20.65
#